data_AF-U9WDT9-F1
#
_entry.id   AF-U9WDT9-F1
#
_cell.length_a   1.000
_cell.length_b   1.000
_cell.length_c   1.000
_cell.angle_alpha   90.00
_cell.angle_beta   90.00
_cell.angle_gamma   90.00
#
_symmetry.space_group_name_H-M   'P 1'
#
loop_
_entity.id
_entity.type
_entity.pdbx_description
1 polymer ?
#
loop_
_entity_poly.entity_id
_entity_poly.type
_entity_poly.pdbx_seq_one_letter_code
_entity_poly.pdbx_strand_id
1 'polypeptide(L)'
;MKTVTALQAKPHLAGHRIDLSWQNPLAAEFEPGISLVGIQIVRRQRTFTEASDIGGDGELLADGQIVYNGAIISHFSDQNLSPQTTYYYTLFTLDSTGSIHTDLQARVACFSTQNYNLATQLYKLLPAVHQRYDTPLDAAQQVTLQTTNPALAQALDTLPPQLKNRGQLWRFLQATASPLDMMRSLAEGLPQLHQPDIVRPEFLPALAQWMGWDLDQTLPLFSQRNEVQFAPHLYRQVSTIPSLRSLVTRYTGWYTQVAEFEQQIIRTNLPAQLNIFALVAGTEPNQWHSPTNAALALGFIEDNASTTGTASTAAQLTSTASEPFVLTPGMELTITADGRVPNGVTFLPGDFVDMGAAVATEVVAVLNRTFSEVTATAVDGQIRLQSHTVGDSSALQIGQSVAALVSLEGAPRGRLSPVTDSLNHLRLFYETVTPLTEATTAAALQQLQGNPIGSIAGETATPNLQSSPYRPATPQGEIHYKSFRSGQWGEAQPLTHLSEGAAGHPTAVVLPDDRLWVAWVRYPDTASGQLEFILGQPAPPQPARLVSQKSGPYTLSPGMSLVFRVNGNRLVGVQFSGADLSQATAEAVRTVLNTQLTSVSAVAENGRLVLETPASGGDQRLELVLSLSSAAAALGFDQRNSVATGTWGDAITWQPVTATGDPGRHSDLAAVVAGDGRVWLFWSTHTGRRWSIVTAQWNSAAPPETAWSPIEPLAETAGGNREPYAILDTANRIWLFWSQRQVGSGPESWTLRRRVFDPGTTSWGPEVAVTVPPPVNSQVRDLTPQAIRLEDNNFQLFFQSNRNGGSDLWSATVIADPTNTTPIEPVAITTGPTLDSAPAPVQMPEGALWLLYRSDRSVSLSQIANRPMVALNHRIIQPNTGSTTPNSNTSQSFRRPDTGTLKRFAGANSIVLADIARIQRQRQWDDLLSYTPQKPDGGLLANDDLYTRGTIGLYLSRTIPDSPLSREKVERLKAVLENFLPINVRVVVILAPRVDIEYLYPPGEDIEERYQDQYPFVDYYSGLTDATDLDLPDWVLLLSNSIDQVSADPTDLTTLRDRTHFPPYLPPNNEPDDS
;
A
#
# COMPACT_ATOMS: atom_id res chain seq x y z
N MET A 1 6.93 39.59 -34.88
CA MET A 1 6.21 39.17 -33.66
C MET A 1 5.13 40.20 -33.38
N LYS A 2 3.90 39.80 -33.05
CA LYS A 2 2.78 40.74 -32.82
C LYS A 2 2.83 41.42 -31.43
N THR A 3 3.94 41.27 -30.70
CA THR A 3 4.15 41.60 -29.28
C THR A 3 5.20 42.70 -29.09
N VAL A 4 5.24 43.32 -27.91
CA VAL A 4 6.27 44.34 -27.60
C VAL A 4 7.65 43.70 -27.45
N THR A 5 8.69 44.46 -27.77
CA THR A 5 10.09 44.02 -27.63
C THR A 5 10.90 45.01 -26.78
N ALA A 6 12.07 44.58 -26.30
CA ALA A 6 12.98 45.41 -25.49
C ALA A 6 12.32 46.06 -24.24
N LEU A 7 11.36 45.36 -23.62
CA LEU A 7 10.69 45.82 -22.40
C LEU A 7 11.69 45.91 -21.23
N GLN A 8 11.72 47.06 -20.57
CA GLN A 8 12.54 47.33 -19.39
C GLN A 8 11.68 47.96 -18.30
N ALA A 9 12.01 47.64 -17.04
CA ALA A 9 11.43 48.25 -15.86
C ALA A 9 12.53 48.74 -14.93
N LYS A 10 12.48 50.01 -14.52
CA LYS A 10 13.48 50.63 -13.63
C LYS A 10 12.81 51.26 -12.42
N PRO A 11 13.34 51.07 -11.21
CA PRO A 11 12.85 51.80 -10.05
C PRO A 11 13.18 53.29 -10.19
N HIS A 12 12.22 54.16 -9.89
CA HIS A 12 12.46 55.60 -9.94
C HIS A 12 13.20 56.05 -8.67
N LEU A 13 14.09 57.04 -8.82
CA LEU A 13 14.89 57.61 -7.72
C LEU A 13 14.05 58.22 -6.57
N ALA A 14 12.77 58.49 -6.81
CA ALA A 14 11.86 59.10 -5.84
C ALA A 14 11.18 58.09 -4.91
N GLY A 15 11.42 56.78 -5.12
CA GLY A 15 10.72 55.70 -4.42
C GLY A 15 9.26 55.56 -4.86
N HIS A 16 8.62 54.45 -4.46
CA HIS A 16 7.20 54.15 -4.68
C HIS A 16 6.73 54.25 -6.14
N ARG A 17 7.67 54.11 -7.09
CA ARG A 17 7.42 54.28 -8.52
C ARG A 17 8.35 53.41 -9.36
N ILE A 18 7.79 52.82 -10.41
CA ILE A 18 8.52 52.03 -11.42
C ILE A 18 8.21 52.63 -12.79
N ASP A 19 9.26 52.84 -13.59
CA ASP A 19 9.15 53.30 -14.97
C ASP A 19 9.37 52.16 -15.95
N LEU A 20 8.41 51.95 -16.83
CA LEU A 20 8.41 50.97 -17.90
C LEU A 20 8.72 51.64 -19.23
N SER A 21 9.52 50.99 -20.07
CA SER A 21 9.81 51.42 -21.44
C SER A 21 9.97 50.23 -22.37
N TRP A 22 9.48 50.31 -23.61
CA TRP A 22 9.54 49.21 -24.57
C TRP A 22 9.47 49.73 -26.02
N GLN A 23 9.63 48.81 -26.98
CA GLN A 23 9.42 49.04 -28.39
C GLN A 23 8.14 48.37 -28.86
N ASN A 24 7.29 49.12 -29.58
CA ASN A 24 6.05 48.60 -30.14
C ASN A 24 6.33 47.74 -31.37
N PRO A 25 5.50 46.71 -31.62
CA PRO A 25 5.65 45.86 -32.81
C PRO A 25 5.52 46.70 -34.09
N LEU A 26 6.29 46.32 -35.12
CA LEU A 26 6.29 47.01 -36.40
C LEU A 26 5.01 46.69 -37.17
N ALA A 27 4.51 47.64 -37.97
CA ALA A 27 3.31 47.43 -38.79
C ALA A 27 3.42 46.23 -39.75
N ALA A 28 4.63 45.87 -40.18
CA ALA A 28 4.91 44.72 -41.04
C ALA A 28 4.73 43.35 -40.34
N GLU A 29 4.59 43.33 -39.01
CA GLU A 29 4.39 42.10 -38.22
C GLU A 29 2.92 41.70 -38.10
N PHE A 30 2.01 42.56 -38.59
CA PHE A 30 0.58 42.31 -38.69
C PHE A 30 0.18 41.98 -40.13
N GLU A 31 -0.89 41.21 -40.29
CA GLU A 31 -1.41 40.86 -41.63
C GLU A 31 -1.98 42.11 -42.32
N PRO A 32 -1.97 42.16 -43.67
CA PRO A 32 -2.54 43.29 -44.41
C PRO A 32 -3.99 43.58 -44.00
N GLY A 33 -4.26 44.77 -43.46
CA GLY A 33 -5.58 45.18 -42.96
C GLY A 33 -5.79 45.02 -41.45
N ILE A 34 -4.84 44.40 -40.74
CA ILE A 34 -4.81 44.34 -39.28
C ILE A 34 -3.72 45.29 -38.78
N SER A 35 -4.02 46.13 -37.79
CA SER A 35 -3.06 47.06 -37.19
C SER A 35 -3.07 47.01 -35.67
N LEU A 36 -1.97 47.40 -35.04
CA LEU A 36 -1.93 47.65 -33.59
C LEU A 36 -2.85 48.84 -33.28
N VAL A 37 -3.78 48.68 -32.33
CA VAL A 37 -4.73 49.73 -31.94
C VAL A 37 -4.60 50.16 -30.47
N GLY A 38 -3.99 49.33 -29.62
CA GLY A 38 -3.87 49.67 -28.20
C GLY A 38 -2.85 48.82 -27.45
N ILE A 39 -2.58 49.24 -26.22
CA ILE A 39 -1.72 48.53 -25.26
C ILE A 39 -2.46 48.43 -23.93
N GLN A 40 -2.40 47.25 -23.34
CA GLN A 40 -2.88 46.98 -22.00
C GLN A 40 -1.71 46.51 -21.13
N ILE A 41 -1.58 47.08 -19.94
CA ILE A 41 -0.52 46.78 -18.98
C ILE A 41 -1.19 46.21 -17.74
N VAL A 42 -0.84 44.97 -17.39
CA VAL A 42 -1.33 44.30 -16.19
C VAL A 42 -0.21 44.15 -15.19
N ARG A 43 -0.49 44.52 -13.95
CA ARG A 43 0.41 44.40 -12.80
C ARG A 43 -0.11 43.33 -11.85
N ARG A 44 0.80 42.47 -11.38
CA ARG A 44 0.54 41.49 -10.31
C ARG A 44 1.64 41.54 -9.25
N GLN A 45 1.37 40.87 -8.15
CA GLN A 45 2.36 40.52 -7.13
C GLN A 45 2.58 39.01 -7.21
N ARG A 46 3.84 38.56 -7.14
CA ARG A 46 4.31 37.15 -7.17
C ARG A 46 4.40 36.43 -8.53
N THR A 47 3.54 36.69 -9.51
CA THR A 47 3.60 36.00 -10.81
C THR A 47 3.28 36.94 -11.96
N PHE A 48 3.67 36.57 -13.18
CA PHE A 48 3.20 37.22 -14.40
C PHE A 48 1.74 36.85 -14.70
N THR A 49 1.03 37.74 -15.37
CA THR A 49 -0.28 37.44 -15.96
C THR A 49 -0.07 36.58 -17.19
N GLU A 50 -0.82 35.48 -17.31
CA GLU A 50 -0.82 34.61 -18.49
C GLU A 50 -1.91 35.02 -19.49
N ALA A 51 -1.80 34.61 -20.75
CA ALA A 51 -2.80 34.94 -21.77
C ALA A 51 -4.21 34.40 -21.43
N SER A 52 -4.27 33.24 -20.77
CA SER A 52 -5.51 32.64 -20.27
C SER A 52 -6.19 33.42 -19.15
N ASP A 53 -5.46 34.35 -18.49
CA ASP A 53 -6.02 35.19 -17.43
C ASP A 53 -6.80 36.39 -18.01
N ILE A 54 -6.82 36.56 -19.34
CA ILE A 54 -7.54 37.64 -20.03
C ILE A 54 -8.74 37.06 -20.78
N GLY A 55 -9.93 37.60 -20.53
CA GLY A 55 -11.17 37.25 -21.20
C GLY A 55 -11.20 37.70 -22.67
N GLY A 56 -12.14 37.16 -23.45
CA GLY A 56 -12.28 37.49 -24.88
C GLY A 56 -12.65 38.95 -25.17
N ASP A 57 -13.04 39.71 -24.14
CA ASP A 57 -13.35 41.14 -24.14
C ASP A 57 -12.20 42.01 -23.56
N GLY A 58 -11.09 41.41 -23.16
CA GLY A 58 -9.95 42.09 -22.54
C GLY A 58 -10.08 42.33 -21.03
N GLU A 59 -11.11 41.78 -20.38
CA GLU A 59 -11.23 41.81 -18.92
C GLU A 59 -10.26 40.83 -18.23
N LEU A 60 -9.85 41.14 -17.00
CA LEU A 60 -8.96 40.30 -16.22
C LEU A 60 -9.78 39.25 -15.44
N LEU A 61 -9.54 37.98 -15.73
CA LEU A 61 -10.24 36.83 -15.12
C LEU A 61 -9.59 36.34 -13.82
N ALA A 62 -8.45 36.92 -13.42
CA ALA A 62 -7.66 36.48 -12.28
C ALA A 62 -7.17 37.66 -11.41
N ASP A 63 -6.62 37.38 -10.22
CA ASP A 63 -6.10 38.41 -9.31
C ASP A 63 -4.98 39.24 -9.95
N GLY A 64 -5.21 40.53 -10.16
CA GLY A 64 -4.23 41.47 -10.69
C GLY A 64 -4.86 42.84 -10.91
N GLN A 65 -4.07 43.80 -11.40
CA GLN A 65 -4.57 45.14 -11.66
C GLN A 65 -4.16 45.60 -13.05
N ILE A 66 -5.15 45.95 -13.88
CA ILE A 66 -4.92 46.68 -15.12
C ILE A 66 -4.50 48.11 -14.74
N VAL A 67 -3.22 48.43 -14.93
CA VAL A 67 -2.66 49.75 -14.60
C VAL A 67 -2.73 50.72 -15.78
N TYR A 68 -2.88 50.19 -16.99
CA TYR A 68 -3.12 50.97 -18.20
C TYR A 68 -3.91 50.14 -19.22
N ASN A 69 -4.88 50.76 -19.88
CA ASN A 69 -5.57 50.22 -21.04
C ASN A 69 -5.98 51.38 -21.94
N GLY A 70 -5.42 51.47 -23.15
CA GLY A 70 -5.73 52.57 -24.04
C GLY A 70 -4.80 52.69 -25.25
N ALA A 71 -4.64 53.92 -25.73
CA ALA A 71 -3.88 54.24 -26.94
C ALA A 71 -2.42 53.74 -26.89
N ILE A 72 -1.82 53.59 -28.06
CA ILE A 72 -0.45 53.13 -28.23
C ILE A 72 0.52 54.10 -27.54
N ILE A 73 1.24 53.59 -26.55
CA ILE A 73 2.33 54.28 -25.84
C ILE A 73 3.60 53.43 -25.93
N SER A 74 4.75 53.98 -25.54
CA SER A 74 6.04 53.25 -25.49
C SER A 74 6.75 53.38 -24.14
N HIS A 75 6.14 54.11 -23.21
CA HIS A 75 6.61 54.31 -21.86
C HIS A 75 5.41 54.46 -20.92
N PHE A 76 5.54 53.99 -19.68
CA PHE A 76 4.51 54.12 -18.65
C PHE A 76 5.15 54.23 -17.27
N SER A 77 4.61 55.08 -16.40
CA SER A 77 5.12 55.27 -15.04
C SER A 77 4.07 54.88 -14.01
N ASP A 78 4.31 53.77 -13.32
CA ASP A 78 3.44 53.25 -12.28
C ASP A 78 3.82 53.87 -10.92
N GLN A 79 2.84 54.45 -10.22
CA GLN A 79 3.05 55.27 -9.02
C GLN A 79 2.28 54.72 -7.82
N ASN A 80 2.59 55.21 -6.62
CA ASN A 80 1.98 54.80 -5.35
C ASN A 80 2.17 53.31 -5.03
N LEU A 81 3.34 52.78 -5.41
CA LEU A 81 3.69 51.39 -5.17
C LEU A 81 4.08 51.18 -3.70
N SER A 82 3.75 50.00 -3.17
CA SER A 82 4.27 49.59 -1.87
C SER A 82 5.79 49.46 -1.97
N PRO A 83 6.54 49.99 -0.99
CA PRO A 83 7.99 49.87 -1.00
C PRO A 83 8.41 48.41 -0.75
N GLN A 84 9.65 48.10 -1.12
CA GLN A 84 10.27 46.79 -0.90
C GLN A 84 9.47 45.60 -1.44
N THR A 85 8.70 45.85 -2.51
CA THR A 85 7.82 44.85 -3.14
C THR A 85 8.21 44.70 -4.60
N THR A 86 8.39 43.46 -5.05
CA THR A 86 8.61 43.17 -6.48
C THR A 86 7.27 43.11 -7.20
N TYR A 87 7.11 43.94 -8.22
CA TYR A 87 5.93 43.97 -9.09
C TYR A 87 6.24 43.30 -10.43
N TYR A 88 5.25 42.59 -10.96
CA TYR A 88 5.32 41.81 -12.18
C TYR A 88 4.41 42.45 -13.21
N TYR A 89 4.97 42.84 -14.36
CA TYR A 89 4.25 43.49 -15.44
C TYR A 89 4.21 42.56 -16.66
N THR A 90 3.00 42.37 -17.20
CA THR A 90 2.79 41.75 -18.52
C THR A 90 2.13 42.80 -19.42
N LEU A 91 2.71 43.00 -20.61
CA LEU A 91 2.18 43.88 -21.63
C LEU A 91 1.43 43.08 -22.69
N PHE A 92 0.26 43.56 -23.05
CA PHE A 92 -0.62 42.97 -24.03
C PHE A 92 -0.83 43.97 -25.16
N THR A 93 -0.61 43.53 -26.40
CA THR A 93 -0.87 44.34 -27.60
C THR A 93 -2.26 43.99 -28.14
N LEU A 94 -3.07 45.01 -28.41
CA LEU A 94 -4.41 44.85 -29.00
C LEU A 94 -4.34 45.17 -30.49
N ASP A 95 -4.87 44.29 -31.32
CA ASP A 95 -5.03 44.54 -32.75
C ASP A 95 -6.42 45.04 -33.13
N SER A 96 -6.58 45.52 -34.37
CA SER A 96 -7.82 46.09 -34.89
C SER A 96 -8.98 45.10 -35.01
N THR A 97 -8.75 43.81 -34.75
CA THR A 97 -9.80 42.77 -34.65
C THR A 97 -10.26 42.54 -33.21
N GLY A 98 -9.62 43.19 -32.23
CA GLY A 98 -9.86 42.97 -30.81
C GLY A 98 -9.06 41.80 -30.23
N SER A 99 -8.18 41.17 -31.00
CA SER A 99 -7.35 40.07 -30.51
C SER A 99 -6.17 40.60 -29.71
N ILE A 100 -5.83 39.88 -28.63
CA ILE A 100 -4.78 40.26 -27.69
C ILE A 100 -3.57 39.34 -27.89
N HIS A 101 -2.38 39.94 -27.98
CA HIS A 101 -1.13 39.21 -28.16
C HIS A 101 -0.16 39.48 -27.00
N THR A 102 0.49 38.43 -26.49
CA THR A 102 1.55 38.51 -25.49
C THR A 102 2.51 37.33 -25.67
N ASP A 103 3.76 37.49 -25.21
CA ASP A 103 4.75 36.42 -25.16
C ASP A 103 5.63 36.54 -23.90
N LEU A 104 6.77 35.83 -23.87
CA LEU A 104 7.74 35.92 -22.78
C LEU A 104 8.55 37.23 -22.79
N GLN A 105 8.71 37.90 -23.94
CA GLN A 105 9.45 39.17 -24.07
C GLN A 105 8.65 40.37 -23.58
N ALA A 106 7.32 40.26 -23.57
CA ALA A 106 6.40 41.23 -23.03
C ALA A 106 6.25 41.21 -21.49
N ARG A 107 7.16 40.52 -20.78
CA ARG A 107 7.13 40.34 -19.32
C ARG A 107 8.35 40.97 -18.66
N VAL A 108 8.15 41.69 -17.57
CA VAL A 108 9.25 42.26 -16.77
C VAL A 108 8.88 42.39 -15.29
N ALA A 109 9.83 42.12 -14.41
CA ALA A 109 9.67 42.32 -12.97
C ALA A 109 10.59 43.44 -12.47
N CYS A 110 10.16 44.21 -11.48
CA CYS A 110 10.98 45.27 -10.90
C CYS A 110 10.65 45.50 -9.42
N PHE A 111 11.69 45.83 -8.64
CA PHE A 111 11.60 46.06 -7.21
C PHE A 111 11.26 47.53 -6.93
N SER A 112 10.14 47.77 -6.26
CA SER A 112 9.74 49.11 -5.81
C SER A 112 10.60 49.57 -4.64
N THR A 113 11.26 50.72 -4.78
CA THR A 113 12.16 51.27 -3.76
C THR A 113 11.42 52.19 -2.79
N GLN A 114 11.94 52.33 -1.58
CA GLN A 114 11.46 53.32 -0.61
C GLN A 114 12.26 54.62 -0.71
N ASN A 115 11.60 55.74 -0.44
CA ASN A 115 12.26 57.01 -0.18
C ASN A 115 12.41 57.20 1.35
N TYR A 116 13.64 57.12 1.88
CA TYR A 116 13.89 57.33 3.31
C TYR A 116 14.05 58.80 3.70
N ASN A 117 13.81 59.71 2.75
CA ASN A 117 13.92 61.15 2.93
C ASN A 117 15.31 61.57 3.44
N LEU A 118 16.38 60.88 3.02
CA LEU A 118 17.75 61.18 3.46
C LEU A 118 18.13 62.63 3.18
N ALA A 119 17.73 63.17 2.03
CA ALA A 119 17.94 64.58 1.68
C ALA A 119 17.38 65.54 2.73
N THR A 120 16.18 65.26 3.23
CA THR A 120 15.51 66.08 4.24
C THR A 120 16.19 65.93 5.60
N GLN A 121 16.64 64.73 5.96
CA GLN A 121 17.39 64.52 7.19
C GLN A 121 18.74 65.25 7.16
N LEU A 122 19.50 65.11 6.08
CA LEU A 122 20.77 65.82 5.88
C LEU A 122 20.60 67.33 5.89
N TYR A 123 19.57 67.85 5.20
CA TYR A 123 19.27 69.28 5.20
C TYR A 123 18.95 69.82 6.60
N LYS A 124 18.22 69.06 7.43
CA LYS A 124 17.92 69.42 8.83
C LYS A 124 19.16 69.43 9.72
N LEU A 125 20.18 68.63 9.41
CA LEU A 125 21.44 68.60 10.15
C LEU A 125 22.37 69.78 9.81
N LEU A 126 22.12 70.51 8.71
CA LEU A 126 22.90 71.69 8.37
C LEU A 126 22.63 72.83 9.35
N PRO A 127 23.64 73.66 9.69
CA PRO A 127 23.44 74.87 10.47
C PRO A 127 22.32 75.77 9.92
N ALA A 128 21.54 76.39 10.80
CA ALA A 128 20.36 77.18 10.42
C ALA A 128 20.67 78.33 9.43
N VAL A 129 21.92 78.83 9.40
CA VAL A 129 22.36 79.84 8.44
C VAL A 129 22.21 79.34 6.98
N HIS A 130 22.58 78.10 6.69
CA HIS A 130 22.46 77.53 5.35
C HIS A 130 20.99 77.29 4.96
N GLN A 131 20.17 76.89 5.93
CA GLN A 131 18.74 76.69 5.69
C GLN A 131 17.99 78.01 5.43
N ARG A 132 18.41 79.10 6.10
CA ARG A 132 17.80 80.43 5.97
C ARG A 132 18.06 81.07 4.60
N TYR A 133 19.23 80.82 4.02
CA TYR A 133 19.62 81.38 2.72
C TYR A 133 19.25 80.48 1.53
N ASP A 134 18.75 79.26 1.78
CA ASP A 134 18.32 78.35 0.72
C ASP A 134 16.88 78.65 0.25
N THR A 135 16.69 79.79 -0.41
CA THR A 135 15.38 80.21 -0.95
C THR A 135 15.22 79.82 -2.43
N PRO A 136 13.98 79.63 -2.92
CA PRO A 136 13.71 79.46 -4.34
C PRO A 136 14.18 80.69 -5.14
N LEU A 137 14.47 80.49 -6.44
CA LEU A 137 14.83 81.60 -7.32
C LEU A 137 13.63 82.55 -7.49
N ASP A 138 13.84 83.84 -7.24
CA ASP A 138 12.82 84.85 -7.48
C ASP A 138 12.64 85.11 -8.99
N ALA A 139 11.59 85.86 -9.36
CA ALA A 139 11.27 86.13 -10.76
C ALA A 139 12.40 86.87 -11.51
N ALA A 140 13.14 87.77 -10.85
CA ALA A 140 14.24 88.50 -11.46
C ALA A 140 15.46 87.60 -11.72
N GLN A 141 15.73 86.68 -10.79
CA GLN A 141 16.77 85.68 -10.91
C GLN A 141 16.45 84.63 -11.98
N GLN A 142 15.18 84.25 -12.15
CA GLN A 142 14.75 83.34 -13.23
C GLN A 142 14.93 83.99 -14.62
N VAL A 143 14.57 85.27 -14.77
CA VAL A 143 14.81 86.02 -16.02
C VAL A 143 16.30 86.13 -16.32
N THR A 144 17.12 86.37 -15.29
CA THR A 144 18.58 86.40 -15.42
C THR A 144 19.13 85.04 -15.85
N LEU A 145 18.65 83.95 -15.24
CA LEU A 145 19.05 82.58 -15.57
C LEU A 145 18.67 82.19 -17.00
N GLN A 146 17.49 82.59 -17.46
CA GLN A 146 17.03 82.33 -18.82
C GLN A 146 17.90 83.02 -19.88
N THR A 147 18.52 84.15 -19.51
CA THR A 147 19.43 84.90 -20.38
C THR A 147 20.87 84.37 -20.32
N THR A 148 21.34 83.92 -19.15
CA THR A 148 22.74 83.46 -18.94
C THR A 148 22.95 81.96 -19.18
N ASN A 149 21.95 81.13 -18.93
CA ASN A 149 21.99 79.69 -19.19
C ASN A 149 20.58 79.17 -19.53
N PRO A 150 20.14 79.36 -20.80
CA PRO A 150 18.79 78.99 -21.22
C PRO A 150 18.50 77.49 -21.06
N ALA A 151 19.51 76.63 -21.19
CA ALA A 151 19.37 75.19 -20.98
C ALA A 151 19.03 74.86 -19.53
N LEU A 152 19.66 75.52 -18.55
CA LEU A 152 19.36 75.33 -17.13
C LEU A 152 18.00 75.92 -16.74
N ALA A 153 17.60 77.05 -17.34
CA ALA A 153 16.27 77.62 -17.15
C ALA A 153 15.17 76.67 -17.68
N GLN A 154 15.37 76.10 -18.86
CA GLN A 154 14.46 75.07 -19.41
C GLN A 154 14.41 73.83 -18.51
N ALA A 155 15.56 73.35 -18.01
CA ALA A 155 15.60 72.23 -17.08
C ALA A 155 14.92 72.54 -15.73
N LEU A 156 14.93 73.79 -15.28
CA LEU A 156 14.21 74.22 -14.08
C LEU A 156 12.69 74.24 -14.30
N ASP A 157 12.24 74.65 -15.48
CA ASP A 157 10.83 74.71 -15.83
C ASP A 157 10.19 73.33 -16.01
N THR A 158 10.98 72.32 -16.37
CA THR A 158 10.52 70.93 -16.47
C THR A 158 10.46 70.19 -15.13
N LEU A 159 10.97 70.78 -14.03
CA LEU A 159 10.90 70.15 -12.71
C LEU A 159 9.47 70.17 -12.14
N PRO A 160 9.07 69.12 -11.41
CA PRO A 160 7.82 69.10 -10.64
C PRO A 160 7.70 70.31 -9.70
N PRO A 161 6.49 70.86 -9.47
CA PRO A 161 6.29 72.02 -8.59
C PRO A 161 6.90 71.85 -7.19
N GLN A 162 6.92 70.61 -6.68
CA GLN A 162 7.48 70.26 -5.37
C GLN A 162 9.01 70.44 -5.30
N LEU A 163 9.71 70.32 -6.44
CA LEU A 163 11.15 70.57 -6.56
C LEU A 163 11.43 72.01 -7.01
N LYS A 164 10.62 72.55 -7.93
CA LYS A 164 10.75 73.93 -8.46
C LYS A 164 10.67 74.98 -7.35
N ASN A 165 9.80 74.76 -6.36
CA ASN A 165 9.58 75.66 -5.22
C ASN A 165 10.57 75.45 -4.06
N ARG A 166 11.67 74.73 -4.27
CA ARG A 166 12.71 74.48 -3.26
C ARG A 166 13.99 75.25 -3.58
N GLY A 167 14.75 75.56 -2.54
CA GLY A 167 16.06 76.18 -2.67
C GLY A 167 17.06 75.33 -3.47
N GLN A 168 18.14 75.95 -3.93
CA GLN A 168 19.16 75.31 -4.76
C GLN A 168 19.94 74.24 -3.97
N LEU A 169 20.23 74.49 -2.69
CA LEU A 169 20.96 73.58 -1.81
C LEU A 169 20.13 72.34 -1.48
N TRP A 170 18.84 72.49 -1.17
CA TRP A 170 17.96 71.35 -0.95
C TRP A 170 17.84 70.48 -2.21
N ARG A 171 17.73 71.09 -3.40
CA ARG A 171 17.71 70.34 -4.67
C ARG A 171 19.01 69.60 -4.94
N PHE A 172 20.16 70.22 -4.64
CA PHE A 172 21.46 69.56 -4.70
C PHE A 172 21.49 68.34 -3.77
N LEU A 173 21.11 68.51 -2.50
CA LEU A 173 21.05 67.40 -1.55
C LEU A 173 20.08 66.30 -2.02
N GLN A 174 18.91 66.65 -2.54
CA GLN A 174 17.98 65.67 -3.10
C GLN A 174 18.61 64.88 -4.25
N ALA A 175 19.28 65.53 -5.19
CA ALA A 175 19.95 64.86 -6.31
C ALA A 175 21.06 63.90 -5.82
N THR A 176 21.80 64.28 -4.79
CA THR A 176 22.88 63.44 -4.22
C THR A 176 22.37 62.32 -3.31
N ALA A 177 21.27 62.53 -2.58
CA ALA A 177 20.76 61.58 -1.59
C ALA A 177 19.78 60.57 -2.19
N SER A 178 19.08 60.89 -3.28
CA SER A 178 18.12 59.95 -3.91
C SER A 178 18.78 58.61 -4.33
N PRO A 179 20.00 58.59 -4.91
CA PRO A 179 20.72 57.33 -5.16
C PRO A 179 21.08 56.57 -3.86
N LEU A 180 21.34 57.26 -2.75
CA LEU A 180 21.61 56.64 -1.44
C LEU A 180 20.35 56.01 -0.85
N ASP A 181 19.19 56.67 -0.99
CA ASP A 181 17.89 56.10 -0.63
C ASP A 181 17.61 54.83 -1.43
N MET A 182 17.88 54.86 -2.74
CA MET A 182 17.77 53.68 -3.60
C MET A 182 18.72 52.56 -3.18
N MET A 183 20.01 52.85 -2.95
CA MET A 183 20.99 51.85 -2.49
C MET A 183 20.57 51.22 -1.16
N ARG A 184 20.11 52.04 -0.20
CA ARG A 184 19.57 51.54 1.07
C ARG A 184 18.36 50.64 0.86
N SER A 185 17.43 51.03 -0.01
CA SER A 185 16.25 50.21 -0.29
C SER A 185 16.60 48.87 -0.92
N LEU A 186 17.59 48.84 -1.81
CA LEU A 186 18.08 47.60 -2.40
C LEU A 186 18.79 46.72 -1.35
N ALA A 187 19.56 47.33 -0.44
CA ALA A 187 20.21 46.62 0.67
C ALA A 187 19.19 46.01 1.64
N GLU A 188 18.13 46.74 2.00
CA GLU A 188 17.04 46.22 2.83
C GLU A 188 16.23 45.12 2.12
N GLY A 189 16.24 45.09 0.79
CA GLY A 189 15.63 44.03 -0.03
C GLY A 189 16.46 42.74 -0.16
N LEU A 190 17.75 42.73 0.22
CA LEU A 190 18.62 41.56 0.07
C LEU A 190 18.09 40.28 0.76
N PRO A 191 17.50 40.32 1.97
CA PRO A 191 16.93 39.13 2.61
C PRO A 191 15.84 38.44 1.79
N GLN A 192 15.13 39.19 0.93
CA GLN A 192 14.08 38.64 0.05
C GLN A 192 14.65 37.72 -1.02
N LEU A 193 15.96 37.82 -1.33
CA LEU A 193 16.62 36.94 -2.30
C LEU A 193 16.72 35.48 -1.81
N HIS A 194 16.54 35.22 -0.52
CA HIS A 194 16.52 33.86 0.03
C HIS A 194 15.12 33.26 0.12
N GLN A 195 14.06 34.04 -0.13
CA GLN A 195 12.67 33.59 -0.03
C GLN A 195 12.11 33.25 -1.41
N PRO A 196 11.86 31.95 -1.73
CA PRO A 196 11.38 31.53 -3.06
C PRO A 196 10.06 32.21 -3.48
N ASP A 197 9.19 32.52 -2.51
CA ASP A 197 7.86 33.09 -2.77
C ASP A 197 7.88 34.55 -3.22
N ILE A 198 8.99 35.27 -3.04
CA ILE A 198 9.08 36.71 -3.34
C ILE A 198 10.34 37.10 -4.10
N VAL A 199 11.32 36.21 -4.20
CA VAL A 199 12.55 36.43 -4.97
C VAL A 199 12.23 36.82 -6.41
N ARG A 200 13.04 37.75 -6.94
CA ARG A 200 12.89 38.16 -8.34
C ARG A 200 13.19 36.96 -9.26
N PRO A 201 12.43 36.82 -10.37
CA PRO A 201 12.48 35.63 -11.22
C PRO A 201 13.89 35.37 -11.77
N GLU A 202 14.68 36.42 -12.02
CA GLU A 202 16.06 36.28 -12.51
C GLU A 202 17.02 35.56 -11.56
N PHE A 203 16.74 35.51 -10.25
CA PHE A 203 17.59 34.79 -9.28
C PHE A 203 17.07 33.39 -8.94
N LEU A 204 15.86 33.04 -9.36
CA LEU A 204 15.26 31.73 -9.06
C LEU A 204 16.09 30.57 -9.63
N PRO A 205 16.67 30.64 -10.86
CA PRO A 205 17.58 29.61 -11.36
C PRO A 205 18.86 29.47 -10.52
N ALA A 206 19.42 30.58 -10.04
CA ALA A 206 20.62 30.55 -9.20
C ALA A 206 20.34 29.91 -7.82
N LEU A 207 19.17 30.21 -7.22
CA LEU A 207 18.73 29.56 -5.99
C LEU A 207 18.52 28.06 -6.17
N ALA A 208 17.89 27.65 -7.28
CA ALA A 208 17.72 26.24 -7.60
C ALA A 208 19.07 25.54 -7.75
N GLN A 209 20.01 26.16 -8.47
CA GLN A 209 21.37 25.64 -8.66
C GLN A 209 22.15 25.51 -7.34
N TRP A 210 21.98 26.43 -6.39
CA TRP A 210 22.59 26.31 -5.05
C TRP A 210 22.10 25.08 -4.27
N MET A 211 20.89 24.60 -4.55
CA MET A 211 20.37 23.35 -3.99
C MET A 211 20.74 22.11 -4.83
N GLY A 212 21.40 22.29 -5.97
CA GLY A 212 21.62 21.21 -6.96
C GLY A 212 20.35 20.81 -7.73
N TRP A 213 19.35 21.71 -7.81
CA TRP A 213 18.07 21.46 -8.47
C TRP A 213 18.00 22.11 -9.86
N ASP A 214 17.66 21.32 -10.89
CA ASP A 214 17.48 21.79 -12.26
C ASP A 214 16.05 22.32 -12.48
N LEU A 215 15.88 23.64 -12.39
CA LEU A 215 14.60 24.35 -12.47
C LEU A 215 13.97 24.34 -13.87
N ASP A 216 12.66 24.08 -14.00
CA ASP A 216 11.96 24.16 -15.29
C ASP A 216 11.50 25.57 -15.64
N GLN A 217 12.28 26.26 -16.47
CA GLN A 217 11.97 27.63 -16.88
C GLN A 217 10.81 27.72 -17.88
N THR A 218 10.34 26.60 -18.45
CA THR A 218 9.18 26.58 -19.34
C THR A 218 7.86 26.67 -18.57
N LEU A 219 7.87 26.34 -17.27
CA LEU A 219 6.68 26.40 -16.43
C LEU A 219 6.32 27.84 -16.04
N PRO A 220 5.04 28.13 -15.73
CA PRO A 220 4.65 29.39 -15.11
C PRO A 220 5.45 29.67 -13.83
N LEU A 221 5.74 30.93 -13.55
CA LEU A 221 6.65 31.33 -12.47
C LEU A 221 6.23 30.80 -11.08
N PHE A 222 4.93 30.73 -10.80
CA PHE A 222 4.45 30.17 -9.53
C PHE A 222 4.81 28.68 -9.38
N SER A 223 4.76 27.90 -10.45
CA SER A 223 5.14 26.48 -10.47
C SER A 223 6.65 26.31 -10.24
N GLN A 224 7.46 27.19 -10.83
CA GLN A 224 8.91 27.23 -10.61
C GLN A 224 9.26 27.50 -9.14
N ARG A 225 8.54 28.40 -8.47
CA ARG A 225 8.77 28.70 -7.05
C ARG A 225 8.39 27.53 -6.15
N ASN A 226 7.27 26.89 -6.45
CA ASN A 226 6.88 25.66 -5.78
C ASN A 226 7.95 24.57 -5.99
N GLU A 227 8.56 24.43 -7.17
CA GLU A 227 9.70 23.52 -7.37
C GLU A 227 10.84 23.76 -6.39
N VAL A 228 11.31 24.99 -6.30
CA VAL A 228 12.39 25.38 -5.38
C VAL A 228 12.01 25.10 -3.92
N GLN A 229 10.76 25.38 -3.53
CA GLN A 229 10.29 25.16 -2.16
C GLN A 229 10.15 23.68 -1.79
N PHE A 230 9.71 22.84 -2.73
CA PHE A 230 9.50 21.40 -2.48
C PHE A 230 10.78 20.56 -2.61
N ALA A 231 11.81 21.03 -3.30
CA ALA A 231 13.05 20.28 -3.52
C ALA A 231 13.70 19.71 -2.24
N PRO A 232 13.84 20.45 -1.12
CA PRO A 232 14.43 19.92 0.11
C PRO A 232 13.65 18.73 0.71
N HIS A 233 12.32 18.70 0.56
CA HIS A 233 11.50 17.58 1.03
C HIS A 233 11.74 16.33 0.20
N LEU A 234 11.89 16.47 -1.11
CA LEU A 234 12.22 15.36 -2.01
C LEU A 234 13.61 14.78 -1.71
N TYR A 235 14.61 15.64 -1.46
CA TYR A 235 15.95 15.16 -1.09
C TYR A 235 15.99 14.33 0.20
N ARG A 236 15.07 14.56 1.15
CA ARG A 236 14.96 13.75 2.37
C ARG A 236 14.37 12.35 2.12
N GLN A 237 13.74 12.15 0.98
CA GLN A 237 13.06 10.91 0.60
C GLN A 237 13.77 10.21 -0.58
N VAL A 238 15.01 10.60 -0.88
CA VAL A 238 15.85 9.94 -1.91
C VAL A 238 15.88 8.43 -1.68
N SER A 239 15.90 7.67 -2.77
CA SER A 239 15.89 6.21 -2.75
C SER A 239 14.63 5.55 -2.17
N THR A 240 13.55 6.29 -1.97
CA THR A 240 12.26 5.72 -1.56
C THR A 240 11.28 5.62 -2.73
N ILE A 241 10.46 4.56 -2.74
CA ILE A 241 9.39 4.37 -3.75
C ILE A 241 8.45 5.59 -3.86
N PRO A 242 7.96 6.18 -2.74
CA PRO A 242 7.11 7.37 -2.82
C PRO A 242 7.77 8.56 -3.52
N SER A 243 9.07 8.77 -3.27
CA SER A 243 9.82 9.86 -3.90
C SER A 243 9.97 9.65 -5.41
N LEU A 244 10.42 8.46 -5.84
CA LEU A 244 10.57 8.12 -7.26
C LEU A 244 9.27 8.33 -8.03
N ARG A 245 8.15 7.83 -7.48
CA ARG A 245 6.83 8.05 -8.05
C ARG A 245 6.45 9.52 -8.13
N SER A 246 6.59 10.25 -7.02
CA SER A 246 6.21 11.68 -6.96
C SER A 246 6.97 12.49 -8.01
N LEU A 247 8.23 12.15 -8.23
CA LEU A 247 9.11 12.77 -9.19
C LEU A 247 8.64 12.46 -10.62
N VAL A 248 8.42 11.19 -10.93
CA VAL A 248 8.00 10.76 -12.28
C VAL A 248 6.62 11.33 -12.61
N THR A 249 5.65 11.25 -11.71
CA THR A 249 4.33 11.84 -11.90
C THR A 249 4.38 13.35 -12.07
N ARG A 250 5.25 14.05 -11.33
CA ARG A 250 5.43 15.50 -11.47
C ARG A 250 5.97 15.89 -12.85
N TYR A 251 7.01 15.23 -13.32
CA TYR A 251 7.64 15.57 -14.61
C TYR A 251 6.84 15.10 -15.83
N THR A 252 6.15 13.97 -15.71
CA THR A 252 5.40 13.38 -16.83
C THR A 252 3.94 13.86 -16.88
N GLY A 253 3.35 14.21 -15.73
CA GLY A 253 1.90 14.39 -15.57
C GLY A 253 1.12 13.08 -15.60
N TRP A 254 1.81 11.93 -15.64
CA TRP A 254 1.23 10.61 -15.75
C TRP A 254 1.31 9.85 -14.43
N TYR A 255 0.34 8.97 -14.21
CA TYR A 255 0.35 8.13 -13.02
C TYR A 255 1.46 7.08 -13.15
N THR A 256 2.21 6.86 -12.06
CA THR A 256 3.33 5.93 -12.02
C THR A 256 3.10 4.87 -10.94
N GLN A 257 3.17 3.59 -11.31
CA GLN A 257 3.22 2.45 -10.40
C GLN A 257 4.65 1.89 -10.39
N VAL A 258 5.15 1.47 -9.22
CA VAL A 258 6.57 1.09 -9.01
C VAL A 258 6.74 -0.36 -8.56
N ALA A 259 7.29 -1.23 -9.42
CA ALA A 259 7.38 -2.67 -9.19
C ALA A 259 8.84 -3.07 -9.01
N GLU A 260 9.13 -3.90 -8.01
CA GLU A 260 10.47 -4.44 -7.79
C GLU A 260 10.60 -5.78 -8.49
N PHE A 261 11.42 -5.88 -9.55
CA PHE A 261 11.50 -7.10 -10.36
C PHE A 261 12.21 -8.28 -9.68
N GLU A 262 12.88 -8.04 -8.56
CA GLU A 262 13.46 -9.11 -7.74
C GLU A 262 12.39 -10.11 -7.25
N GLN A 263 11.15 -9.65 -7.08
CA GLN A 263 10.00 -10.44 -6.61
C GLN A 263 9.47 -11.40 -7.69
N GLN A 264 9.83 -11.19 -8.95
CA GLN A 264 9.49 -12.06 -10.08
C GLN A 264 10.63 -13.04 -10.39
N ILE A 265 11.74 -13.03 -9.65
CA ILE A 265 12.85 -13.95 -9.92
C ILE A 265 12.60 -15.29 -9.23
N ILE A 266 12.68 -16.36 -10.01
CA ILE A 266 12.65 -17.74 -9.53
C ILE A 266 13.80 -17.97 -8.55
N ARG A 267 13.48 -18.51 -7.37
CA ARG A 267 14.46 -18.97 -6.39
C ARG A 267 14.30 -20.47 -6.19
N THR A 268 15.36 -21.23 -6.45
CA THR A 268 15.37 -22.67 -6.21
C THR A 268 15.29 -22.96 -4.70
N ASN A 269 14.62 -24.05 -4.33
CA ASN A 269 14.39 -24.46 -2.94
C ASN A 269 13.60 -23.49 -2.05
N LEU A 270 13.01 -22.44 -2.63
CA LEU A 270 12.01 -21.61 -1.96
C LEU A 270 10.65 -21.85 -2.63
N PRO A 271 9.73 -22.55 -1.97
CA PRO A 271 8.37 -22.71 -2.47
C PRO A 271 7.62 -21.38 -2.55
N ALA A 272 6.66 -21.32 -3.47
CA ALA A 272 5.73 -20.22 -3.62
C ALA A 272 5.14 -19.75 -2.27
N GLN A 273 5.26 -18.45 -2.00
CA GLN A 273 4.72 -17.84 -0.79
C GLN A 273 3.30 -17.34 -1.09
N LEU A 274 2.30 -18.08 -0.62
CA LEU A 274 0.89 -17.70 -0.76
C LEU A 274 0.41 -17.07 0.54
N ASN A 275 -0.03 -15.82 0.50
CA ASN A 275 -0.57 -15.13 1.67
C ASN A 275 -2.00 -15.61 1.93
N ILE A 276 -2.48 -15.42 3.16
CA ILE A 276 -3.86 -15.76 3.51
C ILE A 276 -4.75 -14.56 3.26
N PHE A 277 -5.86 -14.76 2.57
CA PHE A 277 -6.90 -13.78 2.29
C PHE A 277 -8.27 -14.27 2.76
N ALA A 278 -9.24 -13.36 2.83
CA ALA A 278 -10.62 -13.62 3.18
C ALA A 278 -11.57 -12.98 2.15
N LEU A 279 -12.63 -13.71 1.84
CA LEU A 279 -13.85 -13.23 1.18
C LEU A 279 -15.04 -13.41 2.13
N VAL A 280 -16.07 -12.61 1.95
CA VAL A 280 -17.37 -12.77 2.61
C VAL A 280 -18.45 -12.96 1.54
N ALA A 281 -19.42 -13.83 1.84
CA ALA A 281 -20.56 -14.08 0.97
C ALA A 281 -21.46 -12.83 0.89
N GLY A 282 -21.92 -12.51 -0.32
CA GLY A 282 -22.91 -11.46 -0.59
C GLY A 282 -24.33 -11.86 -0.25
N THR A 283 -25.28 -10.97 -0.54
CA THR A 283 -26.72 -11.22 -0.36
C THR A 283 -27.28 -12.16 -1.43
N GLU A 284 -26.65 -12.22 -2.60
CA GLU A 284 -27.00 -13.15 -3.67
C GLU A 284 -26.14 -14.41 -3.63
N PRO A 285 -26.69 -15.59 -4.01
CA PRO A 285 -25.91 -16.82 -4.11
C PRO A 285 -24.70 -16.65 -5.04
N ASN A 286 -23.55 -17.17 -4.64
CA ASN A 286 -22.29 -17.14 -5.39
C ASN A 286 -21.66 -15.76 -5.59
N GLN A 287 -22.18 -14.71 -4.96
CA GLN A 287 -21.50 -13.42 -4.91
C GLN A 287 -20.51 -13.39 -3.75
N TRP A 288 -19.26 -13.03 -4.01
CA TRP A 288 -18.21 -12.92 -3.00
C TRP A 288 -17.48 -11.59 -3.10
N HIS A 289 -17.18 -10.98 -1.95
CA HIS A 289 -16.49 -9.69 -1.88
C HIS A 289 -15.53 -9.62 -0.70
N SER A 290 -14.67 -8.61 -0.65
CA SER A 290 -13.77 -8.40 0.49
C SER A 290 -14.56 -7.95 1.73
N PRO A 291 -14.34 -8.55 2.92
CA PRO A 291 -14.98 -8.10 4.16
C PRO A 291 -14.52 -6.70 4.61
N THR A 292 -13.42 -6.18 4.05
CA THR A 292 -12.94 -4.82 4.32
C THR A 292 -13.39 -3.82 3.25
N ASN A 293 -14.30 -4.17 2.35
CA ASN A 293 -14.77 -3.27 1.29
C ASN A 293 -15.81 -2.27 1.80
N ALA A 294 -15.40 -1.07 2.18
CA ALA A 294 -16.34 -0.02 2.57
C ALA A 294 -17.16 0.51 1.38
N ALA A 295 -16.64 0.41 0.14
CA ALA A 295 -17.34 0.93 -1.03
C ALA A 295 -18.71 0.26 -1.19
N LEU A 296 -18.77 -1.07 -1.03
CA LEU A 296 -20.01 -1.82 -1.10
C LEU A 296 -20.98 -1.42 0.04
N ALA A 297 -20.49 -1.33 1.28
CA ALA A 297 -21.30 -0.93 2.44
C ALA A 297 -21.88 0.49 2.29
N LEU A 298 -21.15 1.38 1.62
CA LEU A 298 -21.59 2.74 1.31
C LEU A 298 -22.40 2.85 0.01
N GLY A 299 -22.61 1.76 -0.75
CA GLY A 299 -23.37 1.78 -2.00
C GLY A 299 -22.63 2.37 -3.21
N PHE A 300 -21.31 2.27 -3.24
CA PHE A 300 -20.49 2.46 -4.43
C PHE A 300 -20.20 1.08 -5.04
N ILE A 301 -21.01 0.69 -6.01
CA ILE A 301 -20.91 -0.54 -6.81
C ILE A 301 -20.34 -0.24 -8.19
N GLU A 302 -20.10 -1.26 -9.01
CA GLU A 302 -19.45 -1.12 -10.33
C GLU A 302 -20.13 -0.06 -11.22
N ASP A 303 -21.47 0.00 -11.21
CA ASP A 303 -22.28 0.95 -11.99
C ASP A 303 -22.12 2.42 -11.57
N ASN A 304 -21.70 2.71 -10.33
CA ASN A 304 -21.49 4.07 -9.82
C ASN A 304 -20.11 4.26 -9.16
N ALA A 305 -19.10 3.49 -9.61
CA ALA A 305 -17.73 3.55 -9.09
C ALA A 305 -16.83 4.52 -9.86
N SER A 306 -17.25 5.10 -11.00
CA SER A 306 -16.44 6.07 -11.74
C SER A 306 -17.28 7.11 -12.47
N THR A 307 -16.74 8.33 -12.62
CA THR A 307 -17.36 9.42 -13.38
C THR A 307 -16.33 10.45 -13.83
N THR A 308 -16.65 11.20 -14.89
CA THR A 308 -15.85 12.32 -15.40
C THR A 308 -16.67 13.60 -15.37
N GLY A 309 -16.01 14.74 -15.19
CA GLY A 309 -16.61 16.06 -15.35
C GLY A 309 -16.90 16.38 -16.82
N THR A 310 -17.49 17.54 -17.03
CA THR A 310 -17.66 18.13 -18.37
C THR A 310 -16.91 19.46 -18.43
N ALA A 311 -16.81 20.08 -19.61
CA ALA A 311 -16.14 21.36 -19.82
C ALA A 311 -16.47 22.47 -18.79
N SER A 312 -17.64 22.42 -18.14
CA SER A 312 -18.07 23.37 -17.10
C SER A 312 -18.47 22.75 -15.77
N THR A 313 -18.36 21.42 -15.58
CA THR A 313 -18.78 20.74 -14.33
C THR A 313 -17.68 19.85 -13.76
N ALA A 314 -17.61 19.76 -12.44
CA ALA A 314 -16.77 18.79 -11.75
C ALA A 314 -17.38 17.37 -11.83
N ALA A 315 -16.53 16.36 -11.79
CA ALA A 315 -16.93 14.97 -11.58
C ALA A 315 -17.68 14.81 -10.25
N GLN A 316 -18.84 14.15 -10.27
CA GLN A 316 -19.69 13.91 -9.11
C GLN A 316 -20.20 12.47 -9.03
N LEU A 317 -19.95 11.79 -7.91
CA LEU A 317 -20.47 10.45 -7.61
C LEU A 317 -21.44 10.51 -6.45
N THR A 318 -22.55 9.75 -6.52
CA THR A 318 -23.52 9.62 -5.43
C THR A 318 -23.70 8.13 -5.10
N SER A 319 -23.71 7.79 -3.81
CA SER A 319 -23.98 6.42 -3.36
C SER A 319 -25.40 5.97 -3.71
N THR A 320 -25.59 4.67 -3.96
CA THR A 320 -26.94 4.08 -4.11
C THR A 320 -27.56 3.75 -2.75
N ALA A 321 -26.74 3.40 -1.76
CA ALA A 321 -27.16 3.18 -0.39
C ALA A 321 -27.40 4.51 0.35
N SER A 322 -28.34 4.48 1.28
CA SER A 322 -28.68 5.58 2.20
C SER A 322 -28.49 5.12 3.64
N GLU A 323 -28.21 6.06 4.54
CA GLU A 323 -28.00 5.79 5.96
C GLU A 323 -29.19 5.01 6.60
N PRO A 324 -28.94 4.20 7.65
CA PRO A 324 -27.64 3.95 8.30
C PRO A 324 -26.75 2.96 7.52
N PHE A 325 -25.44 3.21 7.55
CA PHE A 325 -24.43 2.33 6.94
C PHE A 325 -23.90 1.34 7.98
N VAL A 326 -23.84 0.07 7.60
CA VAL A 326 -23.28 -1.00 8.43
C VAL A 326 -21.77 -1.06 8.18
N LEU A 327 -20.99 -0.33 8.97
CA LEU A 327 -19.52 -0.34 8.89
C LEU A 327 -18.93 -1.19 10.02
N THR A 328 -17.79 -1.84 9.74
CA THR A 328 -17.03 -2.59 10.75
C THR A 328 -15.59 -2.06 10.88
N PRO A 329 -14.95 -2.21 12.04
CA PRO A 329 -13.61 -1.68 12.28
C PRO A 329 -12.59 -2.23 11.26
N GLY A 330 -11.90 -1.34 10.54
CA GLY A 330 -10.91 -1.74 9.54
C GLY A 330 -11.43 -1.81 8.10
N MET A 331 -12.71 -1.53 7.84
CA MET A 331 -13.21 -1.31 6.48
C MET A 331 -12.46 -0.16 5.79
N GLU A 332 -12.19 -0.30 4.50
CA GLU A 332 -11.38 0.62 3.70
C GLU A 332 -12.14 1.15 2.48
N LEU A 333 -11.99 2.44 2.20
CA LEU A 333 -12.47 3.10 0.97
C LEU A 333 -11.30 3.78 0.27
N THR A 334 -11.09 3.47 -1.01
CA THR A 334 -10.07 4.12 -1.84
C THR A 334 -10.72 5.04 -2.86
N ILE A 335 -10.23 6.28 -2.95
CA ILE A 335 -10.69 7.30 -3.89
C ILE A 335 -9.51 7.80 -4.72
N THR A 336 -9.72 7.86 -6.04
CA THR A 336 -8.82 8.48 -7.01
C THR A 336 -9.53 9.69 -7.60
N ALA A 337 -8.96 10.88 -7.42
CA ALA A 337 -9.49 12.12 -7.98
C ALA A 337 -8.53 12.72 -9.01
N ASP A 338 -9.04 13.12 -10.18
CA ASP A 338 -8.33 13.82 -11.25
C ASP A 338 -7.03 13.12 -11.70
N GLY A 339 -7.00 11.79 -11.67
CA GLY A 339 -5.81 11.00 -11.99
C GLY A 339 -4.66 11.14 -10.99
N ARG A 340 -4.90 11.71 -9.80
CA ARG A 340 -3.93 11.77 -8.69
C ARG A 340 -3.69 10.39 -8.08
N VAL A 341 -2.75 10.32 -7.12
CA VAL A 341 -2.48 9.09 -6.36
C VAL A 341 -3.77 8.60 -5.67
N PRO A 342 -4.18 7.33 -5.86
CA PRO A 342 -5.27 6.74 -5.10
C PRO A 342 -5.02 6.88 -3.61
N ASN A 343 -5.99 7.43 -2.89
CA ASN A 343 -5.92 7.60 -1.44
C ASN A 343 -6.98 6.73 -0.78
N GLY A 344 -6.56 5.90 0.16
CA GLY A 344 -7.41 5.12 1.03
C GLY A 344 -7.73 5.84 2.34
N VAL A 345 -8.91 5.57 2.90
CA VAL A 345 -9.24 5.78 4.30
C VAL A 345 -9.59 4.44 4.92
N THR A 346 -9.09 4.18 6.13
CA THR A 346 -9.56 3.04 6.95
C THR A 346 -10.46 3.59 8.05
N PHE A 347 -11.69 3.08 8.12
CA PHE A 347 -12.68 3.48 9.12
C PHE A 347 -12.40 2.81 10.47
N LEU A 348 -12.40 3.60 11.54
CA LEU A 348 -12.16 3.15 12.92
C LEU A 348 -13.28 3.60 13.87
N PRO A 349 -13.55 2.85 14.97
CA PRO A 349 -14.70 3.10 15.83
C PRO A 349 -14.78 4.50 16.45
N GLY A 350 -13.64 5.14 16.70
CA GLY A 350 -13.60 6.42 17.41
C GLY A 350 -14.13 7.61 16.62
N ASP A 351 -14.51 7.44 15.35
CA ASP A 351 -15.15 8.48 14.54
C ASP A 351 -16.68 8.42 14.52
N PHE A 352 -17.28 7.35 15.07
CA PHE A 352 -18.71 7.09 14.98
C PHE A 352 -19.32 6.98 16.38
N VAL A 353 -20.57 7.43 16.54
CA VAL A 353 -21.34 7.16 17.77
C VAL A 353 -21.71 5.68 17.83
N ASP A 354 -22.18 5.12 16.72
CA ASP A 354 -22.38 3.69 16.49
C ASP A 354 -21.91 3.34 15.07
N MET A 355 -20.77 2.64 14.97
CA MET A 355 -20.18 2.30 13.69
C MET A 355 -21.04 1.32 12.87
N GLY A 356 -21.82 0.46 13.54
CA GLY A 356 -22.72 -0.48 12.88
C GLY A 356 -23.99 0.18 12.33
N ALA A 357 -24.23 1.45 12.69
CA ALA A 357 -25.34 2.26 12.21
C ALA A 357 -24.86 3.68 11.85
N ALA A 358 -23.73 3.78 11.16
CA ALA A 358 -23.08 5.04 10.84
C ALA A 358 -23.99 5.93 9.98
N VAL A 359 -24.13 7.21 10.35
CA VAL A 359 -24.93 8.17 9.58
C VAL A 359 -24.08 8.85 8.50
N ALA A 360 -24.72 9.33 7.42
CA ALA A 360 -24.03 9.97 6.29
C ALA A 360 -23.21 11.19 6.74
N THR A 361 -23.69 11.92 7.73
CA THR A 361 -22.98 13.08 8.29
C THR A 361 -21.67 12.69 8.98
N GLU A 362 -21.64 11.57 9.70
CA GLU A 362 -20.42 11.04 10.34
C GLU A 362 -19.41 10.60 9.29
N VAL A 363 -19.85 9.83 8.29
CA VAL A 363 -18.99 9.37 7.20
C VAL A 363 -18.41 10.56 6.43
N VAL A 364 -19.23 11.54 6.07
CA VAL A 364 -18.80 12.77 5.37
C VAL A 364 -17.77 13.56 6.20
N ALA A 365 -17.93 13.65 7.52
CA ALA A 365 -16.95 14.29 8.40
C ALA A 365 -15.59 13.58 8.35
N VAL A 366 -15.59 12.24 8.36
CA VAL A 366 -14.37 11.44 8.20
C VAL A 366 -13.73 11.68 6.83
N LEU A 367 -14.51 11.65 5.75
CA LEU A 367 -14.00 11.84 4.39
C LEU A 367 -13.40 13.23 4.19
N ASN A 368 -14.09 14.30 4.60
CA ASN A 368 -13.59 15.68 4.47
C ASN A 368 -12.39 15.97 5.38
N ARG A 369 -12.25 15.27 6.51
CA ARG A 369 -11.04 15.35 7.35
C ARG A 369 -9.85 14.66 6.69
N THR A 370 -10.11 13.59 5.94
CA THR A 370 -9.08 12.67 5.44
C THR A 370 -8.59 13.03 4.04
N PHE A 371 -9.50 13.41 3.16
CA PHE A 371 -9.21 13.73 1.76
C PHE A 371 -9.16 15.24 1.55
N SER A 372 -8.15 15.69 0.81
CA SER A 372 -7.93 17.11 0.47
C SER A 372 -8.38 17.46 -0.95
N GLU A 373 -8.62 16.44 -1.77
CA GLU A 373 -8.84 16.53 -3.23
C GLU A 373 -10.31 16.41 -3.63
N VAL A 374 -11.18 16.04 -2.70
CA VAL A 374 -12.62 15.86 -2.91
C VAL A 374 -13.40 16.52 -1.79
N THR A 375 -14.61 16.98 -2.11
CA THR A 375 -15.61 17.39 -1.12
C THR A 375 -16.67 16.31 -1.04
N ALA A 376 -16.87 15.75 0.16
CA ALA A 376 -17.98 14.88 0.48
C ALA A 376 -19.14 15.71 1.06
N THR A 377 -20.37 15.39 0.67
CA THR A 377 -21.61 16.01 1.17
C THR A 377 -22.66 14.95 1.44
N ALA A 378 -23.46 15.15 2.49
CA ALA A 378 -24.61 14.29 2.78
C ALA A 378 -25.84 14.90 2.10
N VAL A 379 -26.53 14.14 1.25
CA VAL A 379 -27.74 14.57 0.54
C VAL A 379 -28.77 13.45 0.67
N ASP A 380 -29.90 13.73 1.30
CA ASP A 380 -31.00 12.76 1.50
C ASP A 380 -30.54 11.41 2.11
N GLY A 381 -29.59 11.47 3.06
CA GLY A 381 -29.01 10.27 3.70
C GLY A 381 -28.00 9.52 2.83
N GLN A 382 -27.72 9.97 1.61
CA GLN A 382 -26.69 9.45 0.71
C GLN A 382 -25.40 10.27 0.80
N ILE A 383 -24.30 9.69 0.34
CA ILE A 383 -22.99 10.33 0.27
C ILE A 383 -22.74 10.77 -1.17
N ARG A 384 -22.51 12.06 -1.36
CA ARG A 384 -22.09 12.64 -2.64
C ARG A 384 -20.65 13.13 -2.58
N LEU A 385 -19.83 12.64 -3.49
CA LEU A 385 -18.43 13.01 -3.66
C LEU A 385 -18.29 13.92 -4.88
N GLN A 386 -17.57 15.03 -4.74
CA GLN A 386 -17.30 15.97 -5.82
C GLN A 386 -15.80 16.30 -5.89
N SER A 387 -15.22 16.27 -7.10
CA SER A 387 -13.84 16.72 -7.32
C SER A 387 -13.72 18.25 -7.14
N HIS A 388 -12.58 18.71 -6.62
CA HIS A 388 -12.26 20.15 -6.58
C HIS A 388 -11.88 20.72 -7.95
N THR A 389 -11.56 19.85 -8.91
CA THR A 389 -11.22 20.26 -10.28
C THR A 389 -12.48 20.32 -11.14
N VAL A 390 -12.61 21.35 -11.97
CA VAL A 390 -13.71 21.54 -12.95
C VAL A 390 -13.14 21.41 -14.36
N GLY A 391 -13.92 20.85 -15.29
CA GLY A 391 -13.53 20.68 -16.69
C GLY A 391 -13.34 19.22 -17.09
N ASP A 392 -12.95 18.99 -18.35
CA ASP A 392 -12.79 17.64 -18.92
C ASP A 392 -11.66 16.80 -18.28
N SER A 393 -10.79 17.43 -17.49
CA SER A 393 -9.75 16.76 -16.69
C SER A 393 -10.24 16.32 -15.30
N SER A 394 -11.47 16.69 -14.92
CA SER A 394 -12.08 16.30 -13.65
C SER A 394 -12.54 14.85 -13.72
N ALA A 395 -12.12 14.02 -12.77
CA ALA A 395 -12.51 12.61 -12.72
C ALA A 395 -12.56 12.08 -11.29
N LEU A 396 -13.47 11.16 -11.00
CA LEU A 396 -13.53 10.42 -9.74
C LEU A 396 -13.63 8.93 -10.01
N GLN A 397 -12.88 8.13 -9.25
CA GLN A 397 -12.95 6.67 -9.28
C GLN A 397 -12.85 6.12 -7.85
N ILE A 398 -13.72 5.17 -7.53
CA ILE A 398 -13.73 4.43 -6.27
C ILE A 398 -13.05 3.08 -6.49
N GLY A 399 -12.02 2.80 -5.70
CA GLY A 399 -11.33 1.52 -5.70
C GLY A 399 -12.16 0.46 -4.95
N GLN A 400 -12.41 -0.68 -5.61
CA GLN A 400 -13.05 -1.83 -5.00
C GLN A 400 -12.00 -2.77 -4.41
N SER A 401 -12.11 -3.07 -3.11
CA SER A 401 -11.27 -4.10 -2.49
C SER A 401 -11.81 -5.48 -2.88
N VAL A 402 -11.00 -6.28 -3.56
CA VAL A 402 -11.42 -7.58 -4.10
C VAL A 402 -11.31 -8.70 -3.05
N ALA A 403 -10.32 -8.63 -2.15
CA ALA A 403 -10.16 -9.56 -1.03
C ALA A 403 -9.47 -8.89 0.16
N ALA A 404 -9.74 -9.35 1.37
CA ALA A 404 -9.10 -8.83 2.57
C ALA A 404 -7.87 -9.66 2.93
N LEU A 405 -6.73 -9.01 3.12
CA LEU A 405 -5.53 -9.68 3.60
C LEU A 405 -5.76 -10.21 5.04
N VAL A 406 -5.34 -11.43 5.34
CA VAL A 406 -5.39 -12.03 6.69
C VAL A 406 -3.99 -12.17 7.27
N SER A 407 -3.04 -12.76 6.52
CA SER A 407 -1.66 -12.96 6.97
C SER A 407 -0.65 -12.78 5.85
N LEU A 408 0.49 -12.13 6.17
CA LEU A 408 1.67 -11.94 5.31
C LEU A 408 2.91 -12.69 5.84
N GLU A 409 2.73 -13.57 6.82
CA GLU A 409 3.81 -14.16 7.59
C GLU A 409 4.29 -15.49 7.01
N GLY A 410 5.61 -15.60 6.76
CA GLY A 410 6.33 -16.87 6.59
C GLY A 410 5.77 -17.83 5.53
N ALA A 411 5.29 -17.30 4.40
CA ALA A 411 4.88 -18.13 3.26
C ALA A 411 3.89 -19.27 3.62
N PRO A 412 2.66 -18.96 4.10
CA PRO A 412 1.73 -19.96 4.60
C PRO A 412 1.52 -21.18 3.68
N ARG A 413 1.56 -22.37 4.27
CA ARG A 413 1.46 -23.66 3.57
C ARG A 413 0.35 -24.54 4.09
N GLY A 414 0.11 -25.62 3.36
CA GLY A 414 -0.84 -26.66 3.73
C GLY A 414 -2.29 -26.18 3.78
N ARG A 415 -3.09 -26.91 4.53
CA ARG A 415 -4.52 -26.64 4.76
C ARG A 415 -4.67 -25.60 5.87
N LEU A 416 -5.61 -24.68 5.68
CA LEU A 416 -6.03 -23.75 6.73
C LEU A 416 -7.03 -24.46 7.66
N SER A 417 -6.81 -24.37 8.97
CA SER A 417 -7.66 -24.98 9.98
C SER A 417 -8.29 -23.91 10.90
N PRO A 418 -9.43 -23.32 10.49
CA PRO A 418 -10.19 -22.43 11.33
C PRO A 418 -11.03 -23.20 12.36
N VAL A 419 -11.17 -22.65 13.56
CA VAL A 419 -12.04 -23.17 14.62
C VAL A 419 -12.52 -22.04 15.52
N THR A 420 -13.81 -22.01 15.86
CA THR A 420 -14.36 -21.04 16.82
C THR A 420 -14.32 -21.62 18.21
N ASP A 421 -13.57 -20.99 19.12
CA ASP A 421 -13.44 -21.45 20.51
C ASP A 421 -14.71 -21.18 21.35
N SER A 422 -14.77 -21.72 22.56
CA SER A 422 -15.90 -21.58 23.49
C SER A 422 -16.16 -20.15 23.96
N LEU A 423 -15.19 -19.24 23.75
CA LEU A 423 -15.30 -17.81 24.02
C LEU A 423 -15.74 -17.02 22.79
N ASN A 424 -16.14 -17.72 21.71
CA ASN A 424 -16.56 -17.16 20.44
C ASN A 424 -15.44 -16.41 19.68
N HIS A 425 -14.17 -16.75 19.94
CA HIS A 425 -13.06 -16.27 19.13
C HIS A 425 -12.79 -17.25 18.00
N LEU A 426 -12.70 -16.73 16.77
CA LEU A 426 -12.25 -17.53 15.65
C LEU A 426 -10.72 -17.65 15.68
N ARG A 427 -10.21 -18.88 15.79
CA ARG A 427 -8.80 -19.23 15.73
C ARG A 427 -8.48 -19.82 14.36
N LEU A 428 -7.41 -19.35 13.74
CA LEU A 428 -6.92 -19.87 12.47
C LEU A 428 -5.54 -20.48 12.68
N PHE A 429 -5.43 -21.80 12.58
CA PHE A 429 -4.16 -22.52 12.60
C PHE A 429 -3.66 -22.77 11.17
N TYR A 430 -2.38 -22.55 10.92
CA TYR A 430 -1.75 -22.75 9.62
C TYR A 430 -0.26 -23.08 9.76
N GLU A 431 0.28 -23.77 8.75
CA GLU A 431 1.70 -24.01 8.63
C GLU A 431 2.39 -22.79 7.99
N THR A 432 3.56 -22.45 8.48
CA THR A 432 4.42 -21.38 7.97
C THR A 432 5.85 -21.87 7.90
N VAL A 433 6.68 -21.27 7.06
CA VAL A 433 8.11 -21.53 6.94
C VAL A 433 8.82 -20.19 7.03
N THR A 434 9.77 -20.06 7.95
CA THR A 434 10.62 -18.87 8.00
C THR A 434 11.82 -19.08 7.06
N PRO A 435 11.82 -18.52 5.82
CA PRO A 435 12.80 -18.89 4.79
C PRO A 435 14.23 -18.41 5.08
N LEU A 436 14.43 -17.60 6.13
CA LEU A 436 15.71 -16.98 6.45
C LEU A 436 16.40 -17.58 7.68
N THR A 437 15.74 -18.42 8.47
CA THR A 437 16.26 -18.86 9.78
C THR A 437 17.55 -19.65 9.65
N GLU A 438 17.65 -20.61 8.73
CA GLU A 438 18.89 -21.40 8.59
C GLU A 438 20.06 -20.58 8.04
N ALA A 439 19.83 -19.72 7.04
CA ALA A 439 20.87 -18.88 6.45
C ALA A 439 21.40 -17.83 7.44
N THR A 440 20.50 -17.18 8.20
CA THR A 440 20.87 -16.19 9.22
C THR A 440 21.52 -16.81 10.44
N THR A 441 21.05 -17.99 10.89
CA THR A 441 21.66 -18.70 12.02
C THR A 441 23.03 -19.26 11.66
N ALA A 442 23.21 -19.80 10.45
CA ALA A 442 24.51 -20.25 9.97
C ALA A 442 25.50 -19.08 9.82
N ALA A 443 25.05 -17.95 9.25
CA ALA A 443 25.86 -16.74 9.13
C ALA A 443 26.22 -16.16 10.52
N ALA A 444 25.27 -16.13 11.47
CA ALA A 444 25.49 -15.67 12.82
C ALA A 444 26.46 -16.59 13.61
N LEU A 445 26.35 -17.91 13.44
CA LEU A 445 27.27 -18.88 14.04
C LEU A 445 28.68 -18.78 13.46
N GLN A 446 28.82 -18.57 12.15
CA GLN A 446 30.11 -18.32 11.51
C GLN A 446 30.74 -17.01 12.01
N GLN A 447 29.92 -15.97 12.22
CA GLN A 447 30.35 -14.68 12.76
C GLN A 447 30.79 -14.78 14.23
N LEU A 448 30.09 -15.57 15.04
CA LEU A 448 30.47 -15.89 16.43
C LEU A 448 31.75 -16.73 16.53
N GLN A 449 32.06 -17.53 15.50
CA GLN A 449 33.27 -18.33 15.43
C GLN A 449 34.48 -17.59 14.83
N GLY A 450 34.33 -16.29 14.52
CA GLY A 450 35.44 -15.45 14.03
C GLY A 450 35.88 -15.75 12.59
N ASN A 451 35.10 -16.51 11.84
CA ASN A 451 35.38 -16.75 10.43
C ASN A 451 34.90 -15.53 9.60
N PRO A 452 35.73 -14.99 8.69
CA PRO A 452 35.31 -13.91 7.82
C PRO A 452 34.13 -14.36 6.97
N ILE A 453 33.18 -13.44 6.75
CA ILE A 453 32.01 -13.65 5.89
C ILE A 453 32.54 -14.03 4.50
N GLY A 454 32.44 -15.30 4.14
CA GLY A 454 32.53 -15.71 2.74
C GLY A 454 31.45 -14.94 1.97
N SER A 455 31.81 -14.39 0.81
CA SER A 455 30.94 -13.59 -0.02
C SER A 455 29.52 -14.16 -0.08
N ILE A 456 28.52 -13.27 0.06
CA ILE A 456 27.13 -13.58 -0.25
C ILE A 456 27.12 -14.25 -1.63
N ALA A 457 26.49 -15.41 -1.76
CA ALA A 457 26.48 -16.19 -3.00
C ALA A 457 26.12 -15.29 -4.21
N GLY A 458 27.14 -14.93 -4.99
CA GLY A 458 27.07 -13.89 -6.01
C GLY A 458 28.41 -13.23 -6.34
N GLU A 459 29.38 -13.18 -5.41
CA GLU A 459 30.73 -12.65 -5.71
C GLU A 459 31.80 -13.75 -5.64
N THR A 460 32.30 -14.11 -6.83
CA THR A 460 33.64 -14.67 -7.12
C THR A 460 34.24 -15.60 -6.06
N ALA A 461 33.59 -16.72 -5.79
CA ALA A 461 34.23 -17.88 -5.19
C ALA A 461 34.18 -19.04 -6.19
N THR A 462 35.34 -19.47 -6.69
CA THR A 462 35.48 -20.77 -7.33
C THR A 462 35.01 -21.83 -6.33
N PRO A 463 33.96 -22.63 -6.64
CA PRO A 463 33.48 -23.62 -5.70
C PRO A 463 34.56 -24.69 -5.54
N ASN A 464 35.14 -24.78 -4.35
CA ASN A 464 36.02 -25.89 -4.02
C ASN A 464 35.14 -27.14 -3.90
N LEU A 465 35.11 -27.96 -4.96
CA LEU A 465 34.34 -29.21 -5.08
C LEU A 465 34.93 -30.35 -4.23
N GLN A 466 35.40 -30.05 -3.02
CA GLN A 466 35.79 -31.07 -2.05
C GLN A 466 34.69 -31.25 -1.00
N SER A 467 33.80 -32.20 -1.30
CA SER A 467 33.02 -32.99 -0.34
C SER A 467 32.43 -32.25 0.87
N SER A 468 31.65 -31.18 0.64
CA SER A 468 30.62 -30.84 1.61
C SER A 468 29.42 -31.74 1.31
N PRO A 469 29.03 -32.67 2.21
CA PRO A 469 27.86 -33.49 1.96
C PRO A 469 26.67 -32.57 1.77
N TYR A 470 26.05 -32.65 0.59
CA TYR A 470 24.79 -31.97 0.28
C TYR A 470 23.81 -32.31 1.39
N ARG A 471 23.55 -31.35 2.30
CA ARG A 471 22.50 -31.51 3.30
C ARG A 471 21.18 -31.33 2.54
N PRO A 472 20.30 -32.35 2.48
CA PRO A 472 18.96 -32.15 1.95
C PRO A 472 18.28 -31.03 2.73
N ALA A 473 17.39 -30.29 2.07
CA ALA A 473 16.58 -29.29 2.74
C ALA A 473 15.86 -29.95 3.92
N THR A 474 16.25 -29.60 5.14
CA THR A 474 15.57 -30.05 6.35
C THR A 474 14.12 -29.57 6.24
N PRO A 475 13.10 -30.37 6.62
CA PRO A 475 11.74 -29.85 6.69
C PRO A 475 11.74 -28.68 7.71
N GLN A 476 11.17 -27.52 7.33
CA GLN A 476 11.25 -26.23 8.07
C GLN A 476 9.87 -25.65 8.48
N GLY A 477 8.82 -26.47 8.45
CA GLY A 477 7.46 -26.05 8.82
C GLY A 477 7.33 -25.74 10.32
N GLU A 478 6.67 -24.65 10.65
CA GLU A 478 6.23 -24.27 11.99
C GLU A 478 4.71 -24.04 11.97
N ILE A 479 4.03 -24.27 13.09
CA ILE A 479 2.59 -24.02 13.20
C ILE A 479 2.36 -22.71 13.90
N HIS A 480 1.62 -21.83 13.23
CA HIS A 480 1.21 -20.54 13.75
C HIS A 480 -0.31 -20.50 13.89
N TYR A 481 -0.79 -19.63 14.77
CA TYR A 481 -2.20 -19.34 14.88
C TYR A 481 -2.47 -17.83 14.98
N LYS A 482 -3.61 -17.42 14.42
CA LYS A 482 -4.16 -16.07 14.54
C LYS A 482 -5.53 -16.13 15.18
N SER A 483 -5.94 -15.05 15.81
CA SER A 483 -7.24 -14.95 16.49
C SER A 483 -8.02 -13.76 15.94
N PHE A 484 -9.19 -13.99 15.38
CA PHE A 484 -10.09 -12.94 14.92
C PHE A 484 -11.11 -12.58 16.00
N ARG A 485 -11.26 -11.28 16.23
CA ARG A 485 -12.14 -10.69 17.27
C ARG A 485 -12.38 -9.21 16.95
N SER A 486 -13.53 -8.67 17.34
CA SER A 486 -13.87 -7.25 17.14
C SER A 486 -13.64 -6.73 15.71
N GLY A 487 -13.91 -7.54 14.69
CA GLY A 487 -13.74 -7.17 13.28
C GLY A 487 -12.30 -7.25 12.75
N GLN A 488 -11.31 -7.65 13.56
CA GLN A 488 -9.90 -7.65 13.15
C GLN A 488 -9.16 -8.94 13.50
N TRP A 489 -8.18 -9.29 12.67
CA TRP A 489 -7.22 -10.36 12.94
C TRP A 489 -6.09 -9.85 13.84
N GLY A 490 -5.83 -10.54 14.95
CA GLY A 490 -4.67 -10.29 15.80
C GLY A 490 -3.34 -10.68 15.15
N GLU A 491 -2.25 -10.46 15.89
CA GLU A 491 -0.92 -10.92 15.51
C GLU A 491 -0.88 -12.45 15.38
N ALA A 492 0.00 -12.93 14.50
CA ALA A 492 0.27 -14.35 14.44
C ALA A 492 1.17 -14.77 15.59
N GLN A 493 0.84 -15.90 16.20
CA GLN A 493 1.59 -16.46 17.32
C GLN A 493 2.08 -17.87 16.96
N PRO A 494 3.36 -18.19 17.19
CA PRO A 494 3.84 -19.56 17.04
C PRO A 494 3.18 -20.46 18.11
N LEU A 495 2.99 -21.72 17.78
CA LEU A 495 2.57 -22.74 18.74
C LEU A 495 3.79 -23.14 19.59
N THR A 496 3.97 -22.53 20.77
CA THR A 496 5.23 -22.50 21.54
C THR A 496 5.62 -23.79 22.31
N HIS A 497 5.06 -24.95 21.96
CA HIS A 497 5.31 -26.20 22.70
C HIS A 497 5.57 -27.41 21.79
N LEU A 498 5.89 -27.18 20.52
CA LEU A 498 6.15 -28.25 19.56
C LEU A 498 7.40 -29.05 19.94
N SER A 499 7.35 -30.36 19.70
CA SER A 499 8.53 -31.22 19.68
C SER A 499 9.55 -30.69 18.66
N GLU A 500 10.85 -30.89 18.91
CA GLU A 500 11.90 -30.43 18.01
C GLU A 500 11.73 -31.03 16.59
N GLY A 501 11.91 -30.22 15.55
CA GLY A 501 11.70 -30.59 14.15
C GLY A 501 10.51 -29.87 13.51
N ALA A 502 10.36 -30.00 12.20
CA ALA A 502 9.27 -29.32 11.51
C ALA A 502 7.91 -29.94 11.78
N ALA A 503 6.92 -29.07 11.87
CA ALA A 503 5.51 -29.39 12.04
C ALA A 503 4.72 -28.83 10.86
N GLY A 504 3.79 -29.64 10.31
CA GLY A 504 2.95 -29.25 9.18
C GLY A 504 1.59 -29.94 9.18
N HIS A 505 0.73 -29.55 8.23
CA HIS A 505 -0.66 -30.02 8.11
C HIS A 505 -1.48 -29.95 9.42
N PRO A 506 -1.64 -28.76 10.04
CA PRO A 506 -2.40 -28.64 11.28
C PRO A 506 -3.90 -28.89 11.07
N THR A 507 -4.55 -29.49 12.07
CA THR A 507 -6.01 -29.53 12.21
C THR A 507 -6.40 -29.23 13.66
N ALA A 508 -7.51 -28.52 13.86
CA ALA A 508 -7.97 -28.06 15.16
C ALA A 508 -9.48 -28.27 15.31
N VAL A 509 -9.90 -28.72 16.49
CA VAL A 509 -11.31 -28.87 16.88
C VAL A 509 -11.51 -28.44 18.34
N VAL A 510 -12.76 -28.12 18.71
CA VAL A 510 -13.15 -27.80 20.09
C VAL A 510 -13.81 -29.02 20.70
N LEU A 511 -13.32 -29.43 21.87
CA LEU A 511 -13.86 -30.54 22.64
C LEU A 511 -15.13 -30.12 23.41
N PRO A 512 -15.98 -31.08 23.83
CA PRO A 512 -17.16 -30.78 24.65
C PRO A 512 -16.87 -30.12 26.01
N ASP A 513 -15.61 -30.14 26.46
CA ASP A 513 -15.14 -29.51 27.70
C ASP A 513 -14.45 -28.16 27.46
N ASP A 514 -14.73 -27.52 26.33
CA ASP A 514 -14.25 -26.19 25.92
C ASP A 514 -12.76 -26.07 25.63
N ARG A 515 -12.00 -27.18 25.66
CA ARG A 515 -10.59 -27.20 25.27
C ARG A 515 -10.43 -27.27 23.76
N LEU A 516 -9.39 -26.62 23.26
CA LEU A 516 -8.90 -26.79 21.91
C LEU A 516 -8.06 -28.07 21.82
N TRP A 517 -8.34 -28.90 20.84
CA TRP A 517 -7.52 -30.04 20.45
C TRP A 517 -6.89 -29.72 19.09
N VAL A 518 -5.57 -29.66 19.02
CA VAL A 518 -4.82 -29.32 17.81
C VAL A 518 -3.83 -30.43 17.50
N ALA A 519 -3.83 -30.94 16.27
CA ALA A 519 -2.92 -32.00 15.82
C ALA A 519 -2.17 -31.62 14.54
N TRP A 520 -1.02 -32.25 14.33
CA TRP A 520 -0.13 -32.02 13.18
C TRP A 520 0.72 -33.25 12.86
N VAL A 521 1.44 -33.17 11.73
CA VAL A 521 2.50 -34.12 11.38
C VAL A 521 3.86 -33.49 11.71
N ARG A 522 4.64 -34.15 12.57
CA ARG A 522 6.07 -33.86 12.73
C ARG A 522 6.85 -34.53 11.61
N TYR A 523 7.79 -33.83 10.99
CA TYR A 523 8.49 -34.23 9.76
C TYR A 523 7.52 -34.58 8.62
N PRO A 524 6.64 -33.65 8.22
CA PRO A 524 5.61 -33.90 7.22
C PRO A 524 6.20 -34.40 5.89
N ASP A 525 5.43 -35.22 5.17
CA ASP A 525 5.78 -35.81 3.86
C ASP A 525 7.03 -36.72 3.82
N THR A 526 7.63 -37.04 4.98
CA THR A 526 8.78 -37.95 5.11
C THR A 526 8.37 -39.32 5.64
N ALA A 527 9.18 -40.35 5.43
CA ALA A 527 8.94 -41.69 6.00
C ALA A 527 8.99 -41.72 7.54
N SER A 528 9.60 -40.71 8.17
CA SER A 528 9.68 -40.52 9.62
C SER A 528 8.56 -39.65 10.20
N GLY A 529 7.50 -39.40 9.42
CA GLY A 529 6.39 -38.56 9.85
C GLY A 529 5.69 -39.15 11.08
N GLN A 530 5.48 -38.34 12.12
CA GLN A 530 4.79 -38.75 13.36
C GLN A 530 3.58 -37.85 13.60
N LEU A 531 2.44 -38.43 13.95
CA LEU A 531 1.27 -37.65 14.35
C LEU A 531 1.45 -37.19 15.81
N GLU A 532 1.21 -35.91 16.05
CA GLU A 532 1.26 -35.30 17.38
C GLU A 532 0.02 -34.44 17.61
N PHE A 533 -0.38 -34.29 18.87
CA PHE A 533 -1.45 -33.39 19.25
C PHE A 533 -1.19 -32.70 20.60
N ILE A 534 -1.90 -31.60 20.83
CA ILE A 534 -1.83 -30.80 22.05
C ILE A 534 -3.23 -30.31 22.45
N LEU A 535 -3.42 -30.12 23.76
CA LEU A 535 -4.64 -29.58 24.34
C LEU A 535 -4.39 -28.16 24.83
N GLY A 536 -5.28 -27.23 24.53
CA GLY A 536 -5.19 -25.82 24.90
C GLY A 536 -6.45 -25.32 25.57
N GLN A 537 -6.30 -24.55 26.65
CA GLN A 537 -7.40 -23.81 27.27
C GLN A 537 -7.35 -22.34 26.82
N PRO A 538 -8.35 -21.85 26.07
CA PRO A 538 -8.46 -20.42 25.72
C PRO A 538 -8.61 -19.55 26.97
N ALA A 539 -7.92 -18.40 27.01
CA ALA A 539 -8.07 -17.43 28.09
C ALA A 539 -9.15 -16.38 27.75
N PRO A 540 -9.97 -15.95 28.73
CA PRO A 540 -10.92 -14.87 28.52
C PRO A 540 -10.22 -13.51 28.33
N PRO A 541 -10.83 -12.58 27.57
CA PRO A 541 -10.34 -11.20 27.48
C PRO A 541 -10.38 -10.54 28.86
N GLN A 542 -9.37 -9.71 29.14
CA GLN A 542 -9.25 -9.00 30.42
C GLN A 542 -9.44 -7.49 30.24
N PRO A 543 -9.95 -6.77 31.25
CA PRO A 543 -10.06 -5.31 31.22
C PRO A 543 -8.70 -4.63 31.31
N ALA A 544 -8.65 -3.34 30.94
CA ALA A 544 -7.46 -2.53 31.17
C ALA A 544 -7.30 -2.30 32.67
N ARG A 545 -6.19 -2.79 33.24
CA ARG A 545 -6.04 -2.95 34.68
C ARG A 545 -4.82 -2.22 35.24
N LEU A 546 -5.06 -1.22 36.09
CA LEU A 546 -4.03 -0.50 36.85
C LEU A 546 -4.00 -1.00 38.29
N VAL A 547 -2.82 -1.39 38.78
CA VAL A 547 -2.66 -1.85 40.16
C VAL A 547 -1.84 -0.84 40.94
N SER A 548 -2.34 -0.40 42.10
CA SER A 548 -1.60 0.47 43.01
C SER A 548 -0.35 -0.22 43.55
N GLN A 549 0.78 0.49 43.61
CA GLN A 549 2.00 -0.04 44.23
C GLN A 549 1.90 -0.10 45.76
N LYS A 550 1.08 0.77 46.36
CA LYS A 550 0.86 0.85 47.82
C LYS A 550 -0.37 0.05 48.23
N SER A 551 -0.24 -0.74 49.30
CA SER A 551 -1.39 -1.28 50.04
C SER A 551 -1.88 -0.24 51.04
N GLY A 552 -3.19 -0.15 51.26
CA GLY A 552 -3.77 0.74 52.25
C GLY A 552 -3.31 0.41 53.70
N PRO A 553 -3.57 1.30 54.65
CA PRO A 553 -4.40 2.50 54.54
C PRO A 553 -3.73 3.68 53.82
N TYR A 554 -4.52 4.42 53.03
CA TYR A 554 -4.09 5.59 52.26
C TYR A 554 -4.36 6.90 53.03
N THR A 555 -3.43 7.86 52.90
CA THR A 555 -3.59 9.20 53.48
C THR A 555 -4.08 10.16 52.41
N LEU A 556 -5.37 10.47 52.41
CA LEU A 556 -6.01 11.37 51.45
C LEU A 556 -6.45 12.65 52.17
N SER A 557 -6.33 13.79 51.50
CA SER A 557 -6.80 15.09 52.01
C SER A 557 -8.09 15.50 51.30
N PRO A 558 -9.01 16.20 52.00
CA PRO A 558 -10.22 16.72 51.36
C PRO A 558 -9.87 17.59 50.15
N GLY A 559 -10.59 17.40 49.04
CA GLY A 559 -10.39 18.14 47.80
C GLY A 559 -9.39 17.52 46.82
N MET A 560 -8.67 16.45 47.19
CA MET A 560 -7.83 15.70 46.25
C MET A 560 -8.68 15.03 45.15
N SER A 561 -8.11 14.84 43.97
CA SER A 561 -8.81 14.35 42.79
C SER A 561 -8.05 13.24 42.05
N LEU A 562 -8.79 12.39 41.34
CA LEU A 562 -8.27 11.54 40.27
C LEU A 562 -8.97 11.87 38.98
N VAL A 563 -8.21 11.90 37.89
CA VAL A 563 -8.71 12.16 36.54
C VAL A 563 -8.18 11.07 35.62
N PHE A 564 -9.09 10.47 34.87
CA PHE A 564 -8.86 9.37 33.96
C PHE A 564 -9.16 9.79 32.53
N ARG A 565 -8.45 9.21 31.59
CA ARG A 565 -8.82 9.14 30.18
C ARG A 565 -9.12 7.67 29.86
N VAL A 566 -10.37 7.39 29.50
CA VAL A 566 -10.82 6.04 29.13
C VAL A 566 -11.04 6.01 27.61
N ASN A 567 -10.42 5.04 26.92
CA ASN A 567 -10.54 4.82 25.47
C ASN A 567 -10.30 6.08 24.61
N GLY A 568 -9.41 6.98 25.06
CA GLY A 568 -8.95 8.14 24.28
C GLY A 568 -9.90 9.35 24.20
N ASN A 569 -11.19 9.19 24.47
CA ASN A 569 -12.20 10.14 23.97
C ASN A 569 -12.75 11.15 25.00
N ARG A 570 -12.67 10.90 26.33
CA ARG A 570 -13.18 11.84 27.35
C ARG A 570 -12.44 11.75 28.69
N LEU A 571 -12.19 12.90 29.32
CA LEU A 571 -11.68 12.98 30.69
C LEU A 571 -12.83 12.78 31.69
N VAL A 572 -12.65 11.87 32.64
CA VAL A 572 -13.59 11.59 33.73
C VAL A 572 -12.83 11.70 35.05
N GLY A 573 -13.42 12.31 36.08
CA GLY A 573 -12.71 12.47 37.34
C GLY A 573 -13.61 12.46 38.56
N VAL A 574 -12.98 12.24 39.71
CA VAL A 574 -13.60 12.15 41.03
C VAL A 574 -12.85 13.09 41.98
N GLN A 575 -13.57 13.68 42.94
CA GLN A 575 -12.96 14.49 44.00
C GLN A 575 -13.35 13.91 45.36
N PHE A 576 -12.36 13.69 46.23
CA PHE A 576 -12.57 13.13 47.57
C PHE A 576 -13.06 14.21 48.55
N SER A 577 -14.08 13.91 49.35
CA SER A 577 -14.70 14.85 50.29
C SER A 577 -14.25 14.60 51.74
N GLY A 578 -14.48 15.58 52.63
CA GLY A 578 -13.93 15.57 54.00
C GLY A 578 -14.50 14.50 54.94
N ALA A 579 -15.63 13.87 54.60
CA ALA A 579 -16.18 12.76 55.37
C ALA A 579 -15.54 11.41 55.00
N ASP A 580 -14.79 11.33 53.90
CA ASP A 580 -14.48 10.04 53.31
C ASP A 580 -13.19 9.39 53.87
N LEU A 581 -12.06 10.08 54.14
CA LEU A 581 -10.76 9.36 54.09
C LEU A 581 -9.58 9.93 54.92
N SER A 582 -9.61 9.88 56.27
CA SER A 582 -8.36 9.85 57.07
C SER A 582 -8.02 8.40 57.44
N GLN A 583 -6.98 7.80 56.85
CA GLN A 583 -6.63 6.36 56.92
C GLN A 583 -7.59 5.44 56.13
N ALA A 584 -7.79 5.76 54.86
CA ALA A 584 -8.68 5.03 53.96
C ALA A 584 -8.19 3.62 53.65
N THR A 585 -9.00 2.59 53.92
CA THR A 585 -8.75 1.25 53.39
C THR A 585 -9.00 1.21 51.88
N ALA A 586 -8.40 0.25 51.17
CA ALA A 586 -8.69 0.06 49.74
C ALA A 586 -10.19 -0.15 49.47
N GLU A 587 -10.90 -0.78 50.41
CA GLU A 587 -12.35 -0.98 50.34
C GLU A 587 -13.14 0.34 50.43
N ALA A 588 -12.74 1.25 51.32
CA ALA A 588 -13.38 2.56 51.42
C ALA A 588 -13.17 3.40 50.15
N VAL A 589 -11.95 3.39 49.59
CA VAL A 589 -11.64 4.08 48.33
C VAL A 589 -12.44 3.45 47.17
N ARG A 590 -12.54 2.11 47.13
CA ARG A 590 -13.34 1.37 46.14
C ARG A 590 -14.79 1.82 46.14
N THR A 591 -15.42 1.93 47.31
CA THR A 591 -16.81 2.36 47.44
C THR A 591 -17.01 3.78 46.90
N VAL A 592 -16.13 4.72 47.24
CA VAL A 592 -16.22 6.10 46.75
C VAL A 592 -16.10 6.14 45.22
N LEU A 593 -15.12 5.42 44.65
CA LEU A 593 -14.90 5.39 43.22
C LEU A 593 -16.08 4.80 42.46
N ASN A 594 -16.59 3.64 42.87
CA ASN A 594 -17.70 2.97 42.18
C ASN A 594 -19.05 3.66 42.38
N THR A 595 -19.18 4.56 43.36
CA THR A 595 -20.39 5.39 43.54
C THR A 595 -20.37 6.59 42.59
N GLN A 596 -19.19 7.16 42.32
CA GLN A 596 -19.05 8.39 41.54
C GLN A 596 -18.68 8.16 40.07
N LEU A 597 -18.15 6.99 39.73
CA LEU A 597 -17.67 6.65 38.38
C LEU A 597 -18.42 5.42 37.84
N THR A 598 -18.91 5.54 36.61
CA THR A 598 -19.47 4.41 35.83
C THR A 598 -18.50 3.89 34.77
N SER A 599 -17.56 4.72 34.32
CA SER A 599 -16.58 4.40 33.26
C SER A 599 -15.28 3.76 33.77
N VAL A 600 -15.10 3.68 35.10
CA VAL A 600 -13.95 3.04 35.77
C VAL A 600 -14.49 2.25 36.94
N SER A 601 -14.15 0.96 37.01
CA SER A 601 -14.44 0.09 38.13
C SER A 601 -13.23 0.02 39.05
N ALA A 602 -13.43 0.20 40.35
CA ALA A 602 -12.43 -0.03 41.37
C ALA A 602 -12.67 -1.40 42.03
N VAL A 603 -11.58 -2.13 42.28
CA VAL A 603 -11.55 -3.39 43.02
C VAL A 603 -10.49 -3.29 44.12
N ALA A 604 -10.78 -3.86 45.29
CA ALA A 604 -9.81 -3.98 46.38
C ALA A 604 -9.31 -5.42 46.45
N GLU A 605 -8.03 -5.64 46.18
CA GLU A 605 -7.41 -6.97 46.18
C GLU A 605 -6.17 -6.96 47.06
N ASN A 606 -6.10 -7.86 48.04
CA ASN A 606 -4.94 -7.99 48.94
C ASN A 606 -4.51 -6.66 49.57
N GLY A 607 -5.47 -5.79 49.89
CA GLY A 607 -5.23 -4.46 50.47
C GLY A 607 -4.74 -3.40 49.48
N ARG A 608 -4.62 -3.72 48.19
CA ARG A 608 -4.29 -2.77 47.10
C ARG A 608 -5.55 -2.32 46.36
N LEU A 609 -5.48 -1.13 45.78
CA LEU A 609 -6.49 -0.61 44.89
C LEU A 609 -6.15 -1.00 43.45
N VAL A 610 -7.12 -1.61 42.79
CA VAL A 610 -7.07 -1.99 41.39
C VAL A 610 -8.12 -1.16 40.66
N LEU A 611 -7.75 -0.52 39.56
CA LEU A 611 -8.64 0.26 38.72
C LEU A 611 -8.75 -0.42 37.36
N GLU A 612 -9.97 -0.69 36.93
CA GLU A 612 -10.28 -1.47 35.75
C GLU A 612 -11.29 -0.73 34.86
N THR A 613 -11.22 -0.99 33.56
CA THR A 613 -12.36 -0.67 32.70
C THR A 613 -13.52 -1.61 33.02
N PRO A 614 -14.79 -1.14 33.03
CA PRO A 614 -15.95 -2.01 33.24
C PRO A 614 -16.11 -3.08 32.15
N ALA A 615 -15.67 -2.77 30.93
CA ALA A 615 -15.59 -3.72 29.83
C ALA A 615 -14.21 -4.38 29.76
N SER A 616 -14.17 -5.61 29.27
CA SER A 616 -12.96 -6.36 28.93
C SER A 616 -12.60 -6.21 27.44
N GLY A 617 -11.35 -6.54 27.08
CA GLY A 617 -10.89 -6.54 25.69
C GLY A 617 -9.68 -5.64 25.46
N GLY A 618 -8.90 -5.91 24.42
CA GLY A 618 -7.66 -5.16 24.19
C GLY A 618 -7.84 -3.76 23.60
N ASP A 619 -9.04 -3.40 23.13
CA ASP A 619 -9.43 -2.02 22.82
C ASP A 619 -9.58 -1.16 24.08
N GLN A 620 -9.72 -1.78 25.25
CA GLN A 620 -9.87 -1.06 26.50
C GLN A 620 -8.54 -0.43 26.87
N ARG A 621 -8.56 0.88 27.11
CA ARG A 621 -7.40 1.66 27.56
C ARG A 621 -7.80 2.52 28.74
N LEU A 622 -7.05 2.38 29.81
CA LEU A 622 -7.21 3.17 31.03
C LEU A 622 -5.92 3.97 31.29
N GLU A 623 -6.04 5.29 31.24
CA GLU A 623 -4.95 6.22 31.54
C GLU A 623 -5.35 7.08 32.74
N LEU A 624 -4.57 7.02 33.82
CA LEU A 624 -4.64 7.96 34.93
C LEU A 624 -3.78 9.18 34.58
N VAL A 625 -4.43 10.33 34.37
CA VAL A 625 -3.75 11.56 33.96
C VAL A 625 -3.07 12.18 35.16
N LEU A 626 -1.80 11.84 35.36
CA LEU A 626 -1.03 12.21 36.55
C LEU A 626 -0.94 13.72 36.78
N SER A 627 -0.87 14.53 35.71
CA SER A 627 -0.82 15.99 35.80
C SER A 627 -2.10 16.64 36.35
N LEU A 628 -3.22 15.92 36.30
CA LEU A 628 -4.53 16.39 36.78
C LEU A 628 -5.01 15.63 38.04
N SER A 629 -4.25 14.64 38.51
CA SER A 629 -4.64 13.71 39.57
C SER A 629 -3.83 13.91 40.84
N SER A 630 -4.27 14.81 41.72
CA SER A 630 -3.59 15.13 42.98
C SER A 630 -3.58 13.96 43.99
N ALA A 631 -4.50 13.01 43.90
CA ALA A 631 -4.56 11.82 44.76
C ALA A 631 -3.66 10.65 44.29
N ALA A 632 -3.12 10.68 43.05
CA ALA A 632 -2.45 9.54 42.43
C ALA A 632 -1.26 9.01 43.26
N ALA A 633 -0.38 9.92 43.72
CA ALA A 633 0.80 9.56 44.51
C ALA A 633 0.46 8.99 45.90
N ALA A 634 -0.64 9.47 46.50
CA ALA A 634 -1.13 8.97 47.79
C ALA A 634 -1.62 7.52 47.66
N LEU A 635 -2.28 7.20 46.55
CA LEU A 635 -2.76 5.85 46.23
C LEU A 635 -1.68 4.93 45.65
N GLY A 636 -0.49 5.45 45.33
CA GLY A 636 0.63 4.64 44.80
C GLY A 636 0.58 4.42 43.28
N PHE A 637 0.07 5.41 42.54
CA PHE A 637 0.19 5.49 41.09
C PHE A 637 1.27 6.51 40.68
N ASP A 638 2.16 6.10 39.78
CA ASP A 638 3.22 6.89 39.16
C ASP A 638 3.31 6.55 37.66
N GLN A 639 4.31 7.07 36.96
CA GLN A 639 4.48 6.87 35.50
C GLN A 639 4.60 5.39 35.08
N ARG A 640 4.98 4.48 35.99
CA ARG A 640 5.16 3.04 35.70
C ARG A 640 3.85 2.26 35.74
N ASN A 641 2.80 2.80 36.38
CA ASN A 641 1.50 2.15 36.54
C ASN A 641 0.33 3.13 36.37
N SER A 642 0.48 4.15 35.52
CA SER A 642 -0.57 5.12 35.19
C SER A 642 -1.28 4.83 33.87
N VAL A 643 -0.83 3.84 33.09
CA VAL A 643 -1.46 3.45 31.83
C VAL A 643 -1.54 1.93 31.75
N ALA A 644 -2.72 1.43 31.39
CA ALA A 644 -2.94 0.02 31.12
C ALA A 644 -3.83 -0.15 29.89
N THR A 645 -3.67 -1.29 29.24
CA THR A 645 -4.52 -1.77 28.16
C THR A 645 -5.08 -3.12 28.56
N GLY A 646 -6.31 -3.41 28.15
CA GLY A 646 -6.89 -4.73 28.37
C GLY A 646 -6.18 -5.79 27.53
N THR A 647 -6.51 -7.05 27.77
CA THR A 647 -6.05 -8.15 26.92
C THR A 647 -7.19 -8.67 26.08
N TRP A 648 -6.82 -9.18 24.92
CA TRP A 648 -7.74 -9.69 23.95
C TRP A 648 -8.20 -11.14 24.17
N GLY A 649 -7.65 -11.85 25.16
CA GLY A 649 -7.92 -13.28 25.34
C GLY A 649 -7.23 -14.17 24.30
N ASP A 650 -6.18 -13.67 23.63
CA ASP A 650 -5.47 -14.42 22.60
C ASP A 650 -4.69 -15.60 23.15
N ALA A 651 -4.23 -15.50 24.40
CA ALA A 651 -3.42 -16.51 25.02
C ALA A 651 -4.19 -17.83 25.15
N ILE A 652 -3.51 -18.92 24.81
CA ILE A 652 -3.97 -20.28 25.04
C ILE A 652 -2.99 -20.93 26.01
N THR A 653 -3.51 -21.51 27.08
CA THR A 653 -2.70 -22.28 28.03
C THR A 653 -2.59 -23.70 27.52
N TRP A 654 -1.40 -24.07 27.02
CA TRP A 654 -1.14 -25.36 26.41
C TRP A 654 -0.71 -26.42 27.43
N GLN A 655 -1.17 -27.65 27.23
CA GLN A 655 -0.67 -28.85 27.90
C GLN A 655 0.54 -29.43 27.14
N PRO A 656 1.30 -30.37 27.72
CA PRO A 656 2.38 -31.04 26.99
C PRO A 656 1.88 -31.80 25.75
N VAL A 657 2.72 -31.84 24.71
CA VAL A 657 2.46 -32.56 23.45
C VAL A 657 2.37 -34.07 23.70
N THR A 658 1.45 -34.73 22.98
CA THR A 658 1.30 -36.18 22.98
C THR A 658 1.48 -36.71 21.55
N ALA A 659 2.38 -37.68 21.38
CA ALA A 659 2.55 -38.40 20.11
C ALA A 659 1.52 -39.54 19.98
N THR A 660 1.08 -39.82 18.76
CA THR A 660 0.13 -40.89 18.44
C THR A 660 0.43 -41.53 17.07
N GLY A 661 0.00 -42.78 16.88
CA GLY A 661 0.17 -43.53 15.64
C GLY A 661 1.60 -44.03 15.38
N ASP A 662 1.76 -44.87 14.36
CA ASP A 662 3.07 -45.35 13.92
C ASP A 662 3.77 -44.33 13.00
N PRO A 663 5.11 -44.25 13.04
CA PRO A 663 5.85 -43.45 12.07
C PRO A 663 5.54 -43.85 10.64
N GLY A 664 5.37 -42.86 9.77
CA GLY A 664 5.08 -43.11 8.37
C GLY A 664 4.98 -41.83 7.56
N ARG A 665 4.81 -41.99 6.25
CA ARG A 665 4.63 -40.86 5.35
C ARG A 665 3.19 -40.39 5.36
N HIS A 666 2.90 -39.50 6.32
CA HIS A 666 1.58 -38.94 6.60
C HIS A 666 1.47 -37.48 6.14
N SER A 667 0.28 -37.09 5.69
CA SER A 667 -0.05 -35.72 5.25
C SER A 667 -1.55 -35.44 5.42
N ASP A 668 -1.95 -34.18 5.29
CA ASP A 668 -3.34 -33.73 5.15
C ASP A 668 -4.28 -34.17 6.28
N LEU A 669 -4.01 -33.75 7.51
CA LEU A 669 -4.89 -34.06 8.64
C LEU A 669 -6.22 -33.31 8.53
N ALA A 670 -7.27 -33.99 8.98
CA ALA A 670 -8.58 -33.40 9.25
C ALA A 670 -9.20 -34.08 10.47
N ALA A 671 -9.82 -33.30 11.35
CA ALA A 671 -10.48 -33.81 12.53
C ALA A 671 -11.92 -33.34 12.64
N VAL A 672 -12.77 -34.15 13.28
CA VAL A 672 -14.14 -33.78 13.66
C VAL A 672 -14.46 -34.39 15.03
N VAL A 673 -15.22 -33.69 15.86
CA VAL A 673 -15.74 -34.24 17.12
C VAL A 673 -17.10 -34.87 16.84
N ALA A 674 -17.21 -36.19 17.00
CA ALA A 674 -18.46 -36.91 16.82
C ALA A 674 -19.49 -36.57 17.90
N GLY A 675 -20.76 -36.89 17.66
CA GLY A 675 -21.85 -36.59 18.60
C GLY A 675 -21.74 -37.26 19.98
N ASP A 676 -20.85 -38.24 20.13
CA ASP A 676 -20.53 -38.89 21.41
C ASP A 676 -19.31 -38.28 22.13
N GLY A 677 -18.73 -37.22 21.58
CA GLY A 677 -17.59 -36.49 22.14
C GLY A 677 -16.21 -37.04 21.76
N ARG A 678 -16.13 -38.14 20.98
CA ARG A 678 -14.83 -38.65 20.48
C ARG A 678 -14.31 -37.82 19.32
N VAL A 679 -13.00 -37.59 19.27
CA VAL A 679 -12.34 -36.97 18.11
C VAL A 679 -12.06 -38.03 17.07
N TRP A 680 -12.55 -37.84 15.86
CA TRP A 680 -12.17 -38.64 14.70
C TRP A 680 -11.09 -37.90 13.94
N LEU A 681 -9.90 -38.50 13.85
CA LEU A 681 -8.79 -37.99 13.05
C LEU A 681 -8.74 -38.76 11.73
N PHE A 682 -8.62 -38.03 10.63
CA PHE A 682 -8.44 -38.53 9.26
C PHE A 682 -7.13 -37.98 8.72
N TRP A 683 -6.39 -38.79 7.98
CA TRP A 683 -5.18 -38.34 7.30
C TRP A 683 -4.90 -39.17 6.05
N SER A 684 -4.04 -38.63 5.19
CA SER A 684 -3.50 -39.35 4.04
C SER A 684 -2.20 -40.03 4.46
N THR A 685 -2.05 -41.32 4.14
CA THR A 685 -0.81 -42.07 4.38
C THR A 685 -0.33 -42.74 3.10
N HIS A 686 0.99 -42.77 2.88
CA HIS A 686 1.56 -43.40 1.69
C HIS A 686 1.97 -44.84 1.98
N THR A 687 1.25 -45.80 1.39
CA THR A 687 1.43 -47.25 1.59
C THR A 687 2.56 -47.86 0.73
N GLY A 688 3.54 -47.06 0.34
CA GLY A 688 4.65 -47.46 -0.54
C GLY A 688 4.30 -47.49 -2.04
N ARG A 689 3.02 -47.61 -2.42
CA ARG A 689 2.56 -47.56 -3.83
C ARG A 689 1.63 -46.39 -4.15
N ARG A 690 0.78 -46.00 -3.20
CA ARG A 690 -0.24 -44.97 -3.37
C ARG A 690 -0.60 -44.32 -2.05
N TRP A 691 -1.23 -43.16 -2.15
CA TRP A 691 -1.86 -42.49 -1.03
C TRP A 691 -3.24 -43.08 -0.74
N SER A 692 -3.50 -43.38 0.52
CA SER A 692 -4.79 -43.84 1.04
C SER A 692 -5.27 -42.94 2.18
N ILE A 693 -6.59 -42.89 2.36
CA ILE A 693 -7.21 -42.22 3.51
C ILE A 693 -7.45 -43.25 4.60
N VAL A 694 -7.01 -42.92 5.81
CA VAL A 694 -7.20 -43.73 7.02
C VAL A 694 -7.79 -42.88 8.15
N THR A 695 -8.33 -43.52 9.17
CA THR A 695 -8.88 -42.85 10.36
C THR A 695 -8.53 -43.55 11.67
N ALA A 696 -8.53 -42.80 12.77
CA ALA A 696 -8.49 -43.31 14.14
C ALA A 696 -9.32 -42.39 15.05
N GLN A 697 -9.88 -42.96 16.11
CA GLN A 697 -10.73 -42.27 17.08
C GLN A 697 -9.97 -42.06 18.38
N TRP A 698 -10.03 -40.85 18.94
CA TRP A 698 -9.50 -40.51 20.24
C TRP A 698 -10.62 -40.23 21.25
N ASN A 699 -10.53 -40.87 22.41
CA ASN A 699 -11.45 -40.73 23.52
C ASN A 699 -10.74 -40.10 24.73
N SER A 700 -11.11 -38.85 25.06
CA SER A 700 -10.53 -38.12 26.19
C SER A 700 -10.82 -38.74 27.56
N ALA A 701 -11.86 -39.57 27.68
CA ALA A 701 -12.23 -40.24 28.92
C ALA A 701 -11.48 -41.57 29.14
N ALA A 702 -10.80 -42.09 28.12
CA ALA A 702 -10.05 -43.34 28.22
C ALA A 702 -8.60 -43.09 28.71
N PRO A 703 -7.97 -44.07 29.38
CA PRO A 703 -6.56 -44.00 29.73
C PRO A 703 -5.67 -43.78 28.49
N PRO A 704 -4.53 -43.07 28.60
CA PRO A 704 -3.68 -42.74 27.44
C PRO A 704 -3.28 -43.93 26.56
N GLU A 705 -3.06 -45.11 27.14
CA GLU A 705 -2.68 -46.34 26.44
C GLU A 705 -3.79 -46.93 25.56
N THR A 706 -5.05 -46.62 25.87
CA THR A 706 -6.24 -47.14 25.17
C THR A 706 -7.13 -46.01 24.65
N ALA A 707 -6.62 -44.77 24.67
CA ALA A 707 -7.36 -43.58 24.24
C ALA A 707 -7.57 -43.55 22.72
N TRP A 708 -6.73 -44.24 21.96
CA TRP A 708 -6.82 -44.32 20.50
C TRP A 708 -7.38 -45.68 20.04
N SER A 709 -8.28 -45.64 19.06
CA SER A 709 -8.70 -46.84 18.33
C SER A 709 -7.60 -47.31 17.37
N PRO A 710 -7.64 -48.58 16.92
CA PRO A 710 -6.86 -49.03 15.77
C PRO A 710 -7.13 -48.17 14.53
N ILE A 711 -6.13 -48.08 13.65
CA ILE A 711 -6.22 -47.36 12.37
C ILE A 711 -7.13 -48.15 11.42
N GLU A 712 -8.17 -47.51 10.90
CA GLU A 712 -9.11 -48.06 9.92
C GLU A 712 -8.89 -47.43 8.54
N PRO A 713 -8.70 -48.22 7.46
CA PRO A 713 -8.59 -47.71 6.11
C PRO A 713 -9.96 -47.38 5.48
N LEU A 714 -10.09 -46.19 4.88
CA LEU A 714 -11.37 -45.69 4.34
C LEU A 714 -11.37 -45.52 2.81
N ALA A 715 -10.23 -45.26 2.20
CA ALA A 715 -10.12 -45.15 0.75
C ALA A 715 -8.79 -45.73 0.28
N GLU A 716 -8.83 -46.97 -0.19
CA GLU A 716 -7.64 -47.67 -0.68
C GLU A 716 -7.77 -48.11 -2.13
N THR A 717 -8.94 -48.43 -2.66
CA THR A 717 -9.03 -49.30 -3.85
C THR A 717 -8.69 -48.64 -5.18
N ALA A 718 -8.94 -47.34 -5.37
CA ALA A 718 -8.75 -46.62 -6.63
C ALA A 718 -7.86 -45.36 -6.49
N GLY A 719 -6.99 -45.11 -7.47
CA GLY A 719 -6.21 -43.88 -7.55
C GLY A 719 -5.26 -43.65 -6.37
N GLY A 720 -4.73 -42.42 -6.29
CA GLY A 720 -4.17 -41.86 -5.07
C GLY A 720 -5.23 -40.98 -4.39
N ASN A 721 -5.50 -41.21 -3.11
CA ASN A 721 -6.49 -40.49 -2.33
C ASN A 721 -5.78 -39.55 -1.35
N ARG A 722 -6.12 -38.27 -1.37
CA ARG A 722 -5.46 -37.20 -0.59
C ARG A 722 -6.50 -36.24 -0.01
N GLU A 723 -6.04 -35.39 0.91
CA GLU A 723 -6.80 -34.22 1.35
C GLU A 723 -8.18 -34.54 1.96
N PRO A 724 -8.27 -35.45 2.95
CA PRO A 724 -9.53 -35.74 3.60
C PRO A 724 -10.09 -34.50 4.32
N TYR A 725 -11.41 -34.43 4.41
CA TYR A 725 -12.13 -33.43 5.19
C TYR A 725 -13.44 -34.03 5.72
N ALA A 726 -13.74 -33.83 6.99
CA ALA A 726 -14.90 -34.41 7.64
C ALA A 726 -15.78 -33.34 8.29
N ILE A 727 -17.10 -33.53 8.21
CA ILE A 727 -18.11 -32.66 8.84
C ILE A 727 -19.32 -33.48 9.30
N LEU A 728 -20.06 -33.00 10.30
CA LEU A 728 -21.29 -33.62 10.79
C LEU A 728 -22.56 -32.99 10.19
N ASP A 729 -23.55 -33.82 9.86
CA ASP A 729 -24.93 -33.35 9.69
C ASP A 729 -25.69 -33.24 11.03
N THR A 730 -26.95 -32.83 10.96
CA THR A 730 -27.84 -32.73 12.13
C THR A 730 -28.20 -34.07 12.77
N ALA A 731 -27.95 -35.20 12.08
CA ALA A 731 -28.15 -36.55 12.60
C ALA A 731 -26.85 -37.16 13.17
N ASN A 732 -25.80 -36.36 13.34
CA ASN A 732 -24.47 -36.78 13.79
C ASN A 732 -23.80 -37.83 12.88
N ARG A 733 -24.18 -37.91 11.60
CA ARG A 733 -23.46 -38.72 10.61
C ARG A 733 -22.21 -37.97 10.17
N ILE A 734 -21.10 -38.69 10.02
CA ILE A 734 -19.83 -38.09 9.55
C ILE A 734 -19.80 -38.17 8.03
N TRP A 735 -19.71 -37.03 7.38
CA TRP A 735 -19.52 -36.90 5.94
C TRP A 735 -18.04 -36.65 5.67
N LEU A 736 -17.37 -37.65 5.08
CA LEU A 736 -15.96 -37.58 4.71
C LEU A 736 -15.85 -37.30 3.21
N PHE A 737 -15.15 -36.21 2.86
CA PHE A 737 -14.81 -35.80 1.51
C PHE A 737 -13.30 -35.94 1.29
N TRP A 738 -12.86 -36.24 0.07
CA TRP A 738 -11.43 -36.26 -0.27
C TRP A 738 -11.21 -36.09 -1.77
N SER A 739 -9.97 -35.79 -2.15
CA SER A 739 -9.54 -35.70 -3.54
C SER A 739 -8.94 -37.02 -4.00
N GLN A 740 -9.41 -37.53 -5.14
CA GLN A 740 -8.97 -38.79 -5.73
C GLN A 740 -8.42 -38.58 -7.12
N ARG A 741 -7.18 -39.02 -7.34
CA ARG A 741 -6.57 -39.14 -8.66
C ARG A 741 -7.33 -40.19 -9.48
N GLN A 742 -7.90 -39.80 -10.60
CA GLN A 742 -8.61 -40.71 -11.50
C GLN A 742 -7.64 -41.67 -12.19
N VAL A 743 -8.08 -42.92 -12.37
CA VAL A 743 -7.31 -43.99 -13.03
C VAL A 743 -7.82 -44.13 -14.47
N GLY A 744 -6.95 -43.91 -15.46
CA GLY A 744 -7.29 -44.01 -16.87
C GLY A 744 -6.13 -43.58 -17.78
N SER A 745 -6.31 -43.70 -19.11
CA SER A 745 -5.31 -43.33 -20.13
C SER A 745 -5.33 -41.83 -20.51
N GLY A 746 -6.19 -41.04 -19.89
CA GLY A 746 -6.30 -39.59 -20.12
C GLY A 746 -5.30 -38.77 -19.28
N PRO A 747 -5.31 -37.43 -19.43
CA PRO A 747 -4.49 -36.54 -18.60
C PRO A 747 -4.83 -36.72 -17.11
N GLU A 748 -3.81 -36.60 -16.26
CA GLU A 748 -3.95 -36.79 -14.82
C GLU A 748 -5.00 -35.84 -14.23
N SER A 749 -6.14 -36.40 -13.83
CA SER A 749 -7.25 -35.64 -13.27
C SER A 749 -7.53 -36.03 -11.82
N TRP A 750 -7.92 -35.06 -11.01
CA TRP A 750 -8.34 -35.22 -9.62
C TRP A 750 -9.79 -34.76 -9.48
N THR A 751 -10.61 -35.59 -8.85
CA THR A 751 -12.02 -35.29 -8.57
C THR A 751 -12.35 -35.59 -7.11
N LEU A 752 -13.49 -35.08 -6.64
CA LEU A 752 -13.92 -35.23 -5.27
C LEU A 752 -14.78 -36.47 -5.08
N ARG A 753 -14.54 -37.16 -3.97
CA ARG A 753 -15.28 -38.34 -3.52
C ARG A 753 -15.85 -38.10 -2.13
N ARG A 754 -16.87 -38.87 -1.77
CA ARG A 754 -17.43 -38.90 -0.41
C ARG A 754 -17.76 -40.30 0.10
N ARG A 755 -17.77 -40.43 1.42
CA ARG A 755 -18.38 -41.53 2.20
C ARG A 755 -19.10 -40.96 3.41
N VAL A 756 -20.09 -41.68 3.90
CA VAL A 756 -20.86 -41.28 5.08
C VAL A 756 -20.79 -42.38 6.13
N PHE A 757 -20.42 -42.03 7.36
CA PHE A 757 -20.52 -42.91 8.52
C PHE A 757 -21.85 -42.66 9.22
N ASP A 758 -22.64 -43.72 9.38
CA ASP A 758 -23.89 -43.67 10.12
C ASP A 758 -23.67 -44.20 11.56
N PRO A 759 -23.82 -43.36 12.60
CA PRO A 759 -23.64 -43.80 13.98
C PRO A 759 -24.72 -44.78 14.43
N GLY A 760 -25.89 -44.81 13.78
CA GLY A 760 -26.97 -45.75 14.06
C GLY A 760 -26.67 -47.18 13.61
N THR A 761 -25.93 -47.33 12.51
CA THR A 761 -25.50 -48.66 12.01
C THR A 761 -24.03 -48.96 12.30
N THR A 762 -23.28 -47.99 12.82
CA THR A 762 -21.83 -48.07 13.12
C THR A 762 -21.00 -48.48 11.90
N SER A 763 -21.40 -48.05 10.71
CA SER A 763 -20.78 -48.48 9.44
C SER A 763 -20.65 -47.33 8.45
N TRP A 764 -19.59 -47.40 7.63
CA TRP A 764 -19.41 -46.52 6.48
C TRP A 764 -20.23 -46.99 5.26
N GLY A 765 -20.95 -46.06 4.64
CA GLY A 765 -21.61 -46.24 3.35
C GLY A 765 -20.63 -46.40 2.18
N PRO A 766 -21.16 -46.58 0.96
CA PRO A 766 -20.37 -46.74 -0.26
C PRO A 766 -19.62 -45.46 -0.62
N GLU A 767 -18.54 -45.60 -1.41
CA GLU A 767 -17.85 -44.47 -2.04
C GLU A 767 -18.71 -43.89 -3.17
N VAL A 768 -18.91 -42.57 -3.15
CA VAL A 768 -19.75 -41.83 -4.13
C VAL A 768 -18.94 -40.69 -4.75
N ALA A 769 -19.11 -40.47 -6.06
CA ALA A 769 -18.53 -39.30 -6.75
C ALA A 769 -19.27 -38.02 -6.34
N VAL A 770 -18.53 -36.98 -5.97
CA VAL A 770 -19.09 -35.65 -5.70
C VAL A 770 -18.98 -34.78 -6.93
N THR A 771 -17.80 -34.77 -7.57
CA THR A 771 -17.57 -34.08 -8.83
C THR A 771 -17.15 -35.07 -9.91
N VAL A 772 -17.41 -34.72 -11.16
CA VAL A 772 -16.93 -35.44 -12.34
C VAL A 772 -16.11 -34.51 -13.23
N PRO A 773 -15.14 -35.04 -14.00
CA PRO A 773 -14.45 -34.24 -15.00
C PRO A 773 -15.46 -33.73 -16.04
N PRO A 774 -15.34 -32.50 -16.52
CA PRO A 774 -16.17 -31.99 -17.60
C PRO A 774 -15.91 -32.78 -18.90
N PRO A 775 -16.84 -32.75 -19.87
CA PRO A 775 -16.78 -33.61 -21.06
C PRO A 775 -15.61 -33.32 -22.01
N VAL A 776 -14.94 -32.17 -21.87
CA VAL A 776 -13.84 -31.72 -22.74
C VAL A 776 -12.52 -32.25 -22.17
N ASN A 777 -11.56 -32.65 -23.04
CA ASN A 777 -10.20 -33.15 -22.75
C ASN A 777 -9.32 -32.20 -21.91
N SER A 778 -9.81 -31.84 -20.74
CA SER A 778 -9.25 -30.86 -19.83
C SER A 778 -8.77 -31.61 -18.60
N GLN A 779 -7.51 -31.36 -18.25
CA GLN A 779 -6.96 -31.81 -16.99
C GLN A 779 -7.71 -31.09 -15.87
N VAL A 780 -8.45 -31.81 -15.03
CA VAL A 780 -9.14 -31.22 -13.87
C VAL A 780 -8.44 -31.56 -12.58
N ARG A 781 -8.32 -30.61 -11.67
CA ARG A 781 -7.67 -30.76 -10.37
C ARG A 781 -8.56 -30.25 -9.25
N ASP A 782 -9.60 -31.01 -8.91
CA ASP A 782 -10.43 -30.70 -7.74
C ASP A 782 -9.70 -31.12 -6.46
N LEU A 783 -9.14 -30.14 -5.74
CA LEU A 783 -8.24 -30.31 -4.61
C LEU A 783 -8.71 -29.56 -3.37
N THR A 784 -8.22 -29.98 -2.20
CA THR A 784 -8.40 -29.35 -0.89
C THR A 784 -9.87 -29.10 -0.51
N PRO A 785 -10.74 -30.14 -0.52
CA PRO A 785 -12.15 -29.98 -0.19
C PRO A 785 -12.33 -29.51 1.26
N GLN A 786 -13.19 -28.52 1.48
CA GLN A 786 -13.69 -28.10 2.80
C GLN A 786 -15.16 -27.76 2.70
N ALA A 787 -15.95 -28.08 3.71
CA ALA A 787 -17.39 -27.86 3.67
C ALA A 787 -17.88 -27.08 4.89
N ILE A 788 -18.99 -26.39 4.72
CA ILE A 788 -19.77 -25.87 5.84
C ILE A 788 -21.21 -26.37 5.74
N ARG A 789 -21.83 -26.65 6.89
CA ARG A 789 -23.24 -27.05 6.96
C ARG A 789 -24.12 -25.81 6.90
N LEU A 790 -25.09 -25.82 5.99
CA LEU A 790 -26.10 -24.79 5.81
C LEU A 790 -27.29 -25.02 6.78
N GLU A 791 -28.15 -24.02 6.91
CA GLU A 791 -29.33 -24.08 7.81
C GLU A 791 -30.32 -25.20 7.42
N ASP A 792 -30.42 -25.50 6.12
CA ASP A 792 -31.25 -26.59 5.57
C ASP A 792 -30.62 -27.98 5.72
N ASN A 793 -29.51 -28.08 6.48
CA ASN A 793 -28.68 -29.27 6.70
C ASN A 793 -27.86 -29.73 5.48
N ASN A 794 -28.02 -29.13 4.30
CA ASN A 794 -27.14 -29.40 3.17
C ASN A 794 -25.73 -28.83 3.44
N PHE A 795 -24.75 -29.23 2.63
CA PHE A 795 -23.39 -28.73 2.77
C PHE A 795 -22.99 -27.87 1.59
N GLN A 796 -22.42 -26.70 1.85
CA GLN A 796 -21.68 -25.97 0.83
C GLN A 796 -20.23 -26.45 0.87
N LEU A 797 -19.82 -27.19 -0.16
CA LEU A 797 -18.47 -27.67 -0.36
C LEU A 797 -17.67 -26.64 -1.15
N PHE A 798 -16.46 -26.33 -0.70
CA PHE A 798 -15.50 -25.43 -1.30
C PHE A 798 -14.22 -26.20 -1.64
N PHE A 799 -13.63 -25.92 -2.78
CA PHE A 799 -12.42 -26.60 -3.23
C PHE A 799 -11.67 -25.76 -4.27
N GLN A 800 -10.41 -26.09 -4.49
CA GLN A 800 -9.59 -25.53 -5.56
C GLN A 800 -9.86 -26.33 -6.84
N SER A 801 -10.01 -25.67 -7.98
CA SER A 801 -10.09 -26.36 -9.28
C SER A 801 -9.55 -25.52 -10.43
N ASN A 802 -9.06 -26.19 -11.46
CA ASN A 802 -8.54 -25.59 -12.69
C ASN A 802 -9.49 -25.73 -13.90
N ARG A 803 -10.80 -25.89 -13.66
CA ARG A 803 -11.83 -26.04 -14.70
C ARG A 803 -11.91 -24.84 -15.65
N ASN A 804 -11.52 -23.64 -15.21
CA ASN A 804 -11.42 -22.43 -16.03
C ASN A 804 -10.00 -22.19 -16.61
N GLY A 805 -9.09 -23.17 -16.50
CA GLY A 805 -7.71 -23.08 -16.93
C GLY A 805 -6.74 -22.64 -15.83
N GLY A 806 -7.12 -21.62 -15.03
CA GLY A 806 -6.38 -21.14 -13.86
C GLY A 806 -6.79 -21.81 -12.55
N SER A 807 -5.97 -21.69 -11.50
CA SER A 807 -6.26 -22.27 -10.18
C SER A 807 -7.20 -21.37 -9.38
N ASP A 808 -8.50 -21.63 -9.49
CA ASP A 808 -9.56 -20.83 -8.86
C ASP A 808 -10.21 -21.57 -7.68
N LEU A 809 -10.97 -20.84 -6.87
CA LEU A 809 -11.87 -21.40 -5.87
C LEU A 809 -13.23 -21.71 -6.50
N TRP A 810 -13.77 -22.86 -6.14
CA TRP A 810 -15.05 -23.37 -6.62
C TRP A 810 -15.89 -23.82 -5.44
N SER A 811 -17.20 -23.86 -5.65
CA SER A 811 -18.12 -24.48 -4.71
C SER A 811 -19.17 -25.36 -5.35
N ALA A 812 -19.72 -26.26 -4.53
CA ALA A 812 -20.78 -27.19 -4.91
C ALA A 812 -21.70 -27.41 -3.70
N THR A 813 -23.01 -27.38 -3.91
CA THR A 813 -23.99 -27.68 -2.85
C THR A 813 -24.26 -29.18 -2.80
N VAL A 814 -23.85 -29.83 -1.72
CA VAL A 814 -24.05 -31.27 -1.47
C VAL A 814 -25.33 -31.47 -0.68
N ILE A 815 -26.28 -32.19 -1.26
CA ILE A 815 -27.53 -32.57 -0.58
C ILE A 815 -27.21 -33.57 0.54
N ALA A 816 -27.68 -33.29 1.76
CA ALA A 816 -27.43 -34.11 2.96
C ALA A 816 -28.26 -35.41 3.03
N ASP A 817 -28.38 -36.08 1.88
CA ASP A 817 -28.94 -37.42 1.72
C ASP A 817 -27.80 -38.43 1.43
N PRO A 818 -27.53 -39.39 2.34
CA PRO A 818 -26.46 -40.37 2.15
C PRO A 818 -26.71 -41.30 0.96
N THR A 819 -27.95 -41.40 0.47
CA THR A 819 -28.32 -42.26 -0.66
C THR A 819 -28.17 -41.56 -2.02
N ASN A 820 -28.00 -40.23 -2.04
CA ASN A 820 -27.85 -39.47 -3.26
C ASN A 820 -26.51 -39.77 -3.96
N THR A 821 -26.54 -40.31 -5.17
CA THR A 821 -25.32 -40.65 -5.93
C THR A 821 -25.05 -39.71 -7.10
N THR A 822 -25.85 -38.66 -7.28
CA THR A 822 -25.75 -37.73 -8.40
C THR A 822 -24.55 -36.79 -8.21
N PRO A 823 -23.58 -36.77 -9.14
CA PRO A 823 -22.51 -35.78 -9.12
C PRO A 823 -23.04 -34.36 -9.29
N ILE A 824 -22.39 -33.39 -8.66
CA ILE A 824 -22.81 -31.99 -8.65
C ILE A 824 -21.98 -31.21 -9.66
N GLU A 825 -22.62 -30.27 -10.34
CA GLU A 825 -21.95 -29.30 -11.20
C GLU A 825 -21.39 -28.14 -10.36
N PRO A 826 -20.07 -27.93 -10.35
CA PRO A 826 -19.45 -26.86 -9.55
C PRO A 826 -19.67 -25.45 -10.13
N VAL A 827 -19.67 -24.45 -9.25
CA VAL A 827 -19.72 -23.02 -9.59
C VAL A 827 -18.43 -22.31 -9.15
N ALA A 828 -17.85 -21.49 -10.03
CA ALA A 828 -16.65 -20.72 -9.72
C ALA A 828 -16.96 -19.59 -8.70
N ILE A 829 -16.06 -19.40 -7.75
CA ILE A 829 -16.10 -18.33 -6.74
C ILE A 829 -15.10 -17.23 -7.10
N THR A 830 -13.87 -17.63 -7.39
CA THR A 830 -12.86 -16.70 -7.91
C THR A 830 -12.65 -16.94 -9.39
N THR A 831 -12.23 -15.89 -10.07
CA THR A 831 -11.77 -15.91 -11.45
C THR A 831 -10.63 -14.92 -11.59
N GLY A 832 -9.71 -15.18 -12.52
CA GLY A 832 -8.68 -14.23 -12.91
C GLY A 832 -7.27 -14.83 -12.85
N PRO A 833 -6.23 -13.97 -12.75
CA PRO A 833 -4.85 -14.41 -12.91
C PRO A 833 -4.22 -14.98 -11.62
N THR A 834 -4.90 -14.83 -10.48
CA THR A 834 -4.37 -15.23 -9.17
C THR A 834 -4.44 -16.73 -8.97
N LEU A 835 -3.44 -17.30 -8.30
CA LEU A 835 -3.49 -18.69 -7.84
C LEU A 835 -4.18 -18.70 -6.50
N ASP A 836 -5.43 -19.16 -6.47
CA ASP A 836 -6.21 -19.30 -5.25
C ASP A 836 -6.29 -20.78 -4.85
N SER A 837 -6.05 -21.08 -3.57
CA SER A 837 -5.95 -22.46 -3.08
C SER A 837 -6.32 -22.60 -1.60
N ALA A 838 -6.49 -23.85 -1.15
CA ALA A 838 -6.78 -24.21 0.25
C ALA A 838 -7.94 -23.39 0.87
N PRO A 839 -9.14 -23.42 0.27
CA PRO A 839 -10.30 -22.74 0.82
C PRO A 839 -10.65 -23.32 2.20
N ALA A 840 -11.07 -22.46 3.13
CA ALA A 840 -11.52 -22.81 4.46
C ALA A 840 -12.74 -21.93 4.82
N PRO A 841 -13.97 -22.46 4.69
CA PRO A 841 -15.17 -21.73 5.02
C PRO A 841 -15.31 -21.60 6.54
N VAL A 842 -15.81 -20.46 6.99
CA VAL A 842 -15.99 -20.14 8.41
C VAL A 842 -17.27 -19.37 8.62
N GLN A 843 -18.10 -19.84 9.56
CA GLN A 843 -19.20 -19.04 10.06
C GLN A 843 -18.66 -18.05 11.09
N MET A 844 -18.74 -16.75 10.79
CA MET A 844 -18.32 -15.72 11.72
C MET A 844 -19.30 -15.60 12.89
N PRO A 845 -18.84 -15.16 14.07
CA PRO A 845 -19.71 -14.87 15.22
C PRO A 845 -20.92 -13.98 14.92
N GLU A 846 -20.79 -13.07 13.95
CA GLU A 846 -21.82 -12.15 13.47
C GLU A 846 -22.86 -12.80 12.52
N GLY A 847 -22.64 -14.05 12.13
CA GLY A 847 -23.53 -14.80 11.22
C GLY A 847 -23.18 -14.69 9.73
N ALA A 848 -22.13 -13.95 9.36
CA ALA A 848 -21.65 -13.90 7.98
C ALA A 848 -20.81 -15.15 7.64
N LEU A 849 -20.98 -15.69 6.43
CA LEU A 849 -20.12 -16.75 5.90
C LEU A 849 -18.86 -16.14 5.28
N TRP A 850 -17.70 -16.45 5.85
CA TRP A 850 -16.40 -16.07 5.32
C TRP A 850 -15.73 -17.28 4.65
N LEU A 851 -14.90 -16.99 3.66
CA LEU A 851 -14.05 -17.97 2.99
C LEU A 851 -12.60 -17.50 3.12
N LEU A 852 -11.83 -18.19 3.96
CA LEU A 852 -10.38 -17.99 4.08
C LEU A 852 -9.69 -18.82 3.01
N TYR A 853 -8.64 -18.29 2.40
CA TYR A 853 -7.93 -19.00 1.33
C TYR A 853 -6.51 -18.47 1.18
N ARG A 854 -5.67 -19.21 0.46
CA ARG A 854 -4.31 -18.80 0.13
C ARG A 854 -4.26 -18.25 -1.29
N SER A 855 -3.60 -17.11 -1.47
CA SER A 855 -3.44 -16.47 -2.78
C SER A 855 -2.07 -15.81 -2.94
N ASP A 856 -1.60 -15.75 -4.19
CA ASP A 856 -0.42 -14.96 -4.59
C ASP A 856 -0.75 -13.53 -5.03
N ARG A 857 -2.00 -13.11 -4.82
CA ARG A 857 -2.47 -11.75 -5.06
C ARG A 857 -1.54 -10.69 -4.47
N SER A 858 -1.25 -9.67 -5.27
CA SER A 858 -0.53 -8.47 -4.86
C SER A 858 -1.28 -7.70 -3.76
N VAL A 859 -0.57 -7.25 -2.74
CA VAL A 859 -1.13 -6.47 -1.62
C VAL A 859 -0.69 -5.02 -1.74
N SER A 860 -1.59 -4.06 -1.58
CA SER A 860 -1.21 -2.64 -1.58
C SER A 860 -0.42 -2.27 -0.32
N LEU A 861 0.55 -1.36 -0.44
CA LEU A 861 1.30 -0.87 0.73
C LEU A 861 0.40 -0.15 1.74
N SER A 862 -0.70 0.44 1.28
CA SER A 862 -1.73 1.02 2.16
C SER A 862 -2.37 -0.02 3.08
N GLN A 863 -2.62 -1.25 2.61
CA GLN A 863 -3.15 -2.35 3.43
C GLN A 863 -2.16 -2.85 4.50
N ILE A 864 -0.86 -2.71 4.26
CA ILE A 864 0.20 -3.16 5.18
C ILE A 864 0.45 -2.16 6.30
N ALA A 865 0.38 -0.85 6.02
CA ALA A 865 0.77 0.23 6.94
C ALA A 865 0.01 0.25 8.29
N ASN A 866 -1.10 -0.49 8.40
CA ASN A 866 -1.92 -0.60 9.61
C ASN A 866 -1.56 -1.75 10.54
N ARG A 867 -0.74 -2.68 10.06
CA ARG A 867 -0.44 -3.88 10.82
C ARG A 867 0.88 -3.67 11.55
N PRO A 868 0.97 -4.04 12.83
CA PRO A 868 2.26 -4.21 13.46
C PRO A 868 3.09 -5.09 12.53
N MET A 869 4.19 -4.54 11.99
CA MET A 869 5.16 -5.42 11.37
C MET A 869 5.69 -6.28 12.50
N VAL A 870 5.61 -7.61 12.36
CA VAL A 870 6.35 -8.53 13.23
C VAL A 870 7.78 -7.99 13.28
N ALA A 871 8.24 -7.64 14.47
CA ALA A 871 9.62 -7.24 14.66
C ALA A 871 10.48 -8.39 14.13
N LEU A 872 11.21 -8.15 13.04
CA LEU A 872 12.22 -9.09 12.59
C LEU A 872 13.17 -9.28 13.78
N ASN A 873 13.18 -10.47 14.39
CA ASN A 873 14.04 -10.87 15.50
C ASN A 873 15.54 -10.92 15.11
N HIS A 874 15.97 -10.11 14.15
CA HIS A 874 17.32 -10.10 13.57
C HIS A 874 18.09 -8.80 13.81
N ARG A 875 17.67 -7.94 14.74
CA ARG A 875 18.59 -6.91 15.27
C ARG A 875 19.33 -7.47 16.49
N ILE A 876 20.64 -7.59 16.35
CA ILE A 876 21.64 -8.21 17.27
C ILE A 876 21.65 -7.62 18.71
N ILE A 877 20.75 -6.71 19.08
CA ILE A 877 20.78 -6.05 20.39
C ILE A 877 19.36 -5.90 20.93
N GLN A 878 18.82 -6.98 21.52
CA GLN A 878 17.94 -7.05 22.71
C GLN A 878 16.97 -8.24 22.64
N PRO A 879 16.86 -9.07 23.69
CA PRO A 879 15.71 -9.97 23.83
C PRO A 879 14.50 -9.14 24.26
N ASN A 880 13.44 -9.08 23.46
CA ASN A 880 12.25 -8.34 23.85
C ASN A 880 11.30 -9.24 24.63
N THR A 881 11.19 -8.98 25.93
CA THR A 881 10.18 -9.53 26.83
C THR A 881 8.82 -8.90 26.55
N GLY A 882 7.88 -9.67 25.99
CA GLY A 882 6.45 -9.37 26.00
C GLY A 882 5.96 -8.41 24.91
N SER A 883 5.04 -8.94 24.09
CA SER A 883 4.00 -8.23 23.33
C SER A 883 4.14 -6.71 23.25
N THR A 884 4.87 -6.22 22.24
CA THR A 884 4.75 -4.81 21.82
C THR A 884 3.48 -4.67 21.00
N THR A 885 2.48 -4.14 21.68
CA THR A 885 1.22 -3.57 21.20
C THR A 885 1.29 -2.96 19.79
N PRO A 886 0.24 -3.14 18.95
CA PRO A 886 -0.02 -2.22 17.85
C PRO A 886 -0.04 -0.78 18.39
N ASN A 887 0.44 0.18 17.61
CA ASN A 887 0.29 1.60 17.92
C ASN A 887 -1.21 1.96 18.01
N SER A 888 -1.81 1.81 19.20
CA SER A 888 -3.18 2.17 19.53
C SER A 888 -3.40 3.68 19.71
N ASN A 889 -2.50 4.51 19.17
CA ASN A 889 -2.56 5.96 19.29
C ASN A 889 -3.57 6.62 18.34
N THR A 890 -4.24 5.87 17.46
CA THR A 890 -5.29 6.44 16.60
C THR A 890 -6.55 5.61 16.69
N SER A 891 -7.47 6.00 17.58
CA SER A 891 -8.87 5.57 17.52
C SER A 891 -9.64 6.22 16.35
N GLN A 892 -8.97 7.08 15.56
CA GLN A 892 -9.54 7.84 14.46
C GLN A 892 -9.01 7.37 13.11
N SER A 893 -9.90 7.36 12.11
CA SER A 893 -9.63 7.08 10.70
C SER A 893 -8.59 8.05 10.15
N PHE A 894 -7.73 7.53 9.27
CA PHE A 894 -6.60 8.27 8.74
C PHE A 894 -6.35 7.98 7.26
N ARG A 895 -5.68 8.93 6.60
CA ARG A 895 -5.37 8.89 5.17
C ARG A 895 -4.22 7.95 4.88
N ARG A 896 -4.33 7.18 3.79
CA ARG A 896 -3.21 6.41 3.23
C ARG A 896 -3.08 6.60 1.73
N PRO A 897 -1.98 7.17 1.23
CA PRO A 897 -1.69 7.04 -0.19
C PRO A 897 -1.41 5.58 -0.51
N ASP A 898 -2.07 5.02 -1.53
CA ASP A 898 -1.70 3.71 -2.06
C ASP A 898 -0.41 3.89 -2.86
N THR A 899 0.74 3.54 -2.28
CA THR A 899 2.07 3.87 -2.78
C THR A 899 2.68 2.82 -3.70
N GLY A 900 1.97 1.73 -3.98
CA GLY A 900 2.46 0.59 -4.76
C GLY A 900 1.98 -0.73 -4.16
N THR A 901 2.25 -1.83 -4.86
CA THR A 901 1.97 -3.18 -4.38
C THR A 901 3.25 -3.86 -3.94
N LEU A 902 3.17 -4.62 -2.86
CA LEU A 902 4.23 -5.52 -2.43
C LEU A 902 3.84 -6.92 -2.87
N LYS A 903 4.52 -7.47 -3.88
CA LYS A 903 4.41 -8.90 -4.21
C LYS A 903 5.44 -9.62 -3.32
N ARG A 904 5.05 -10.07 -2.12
CA ARG A 904 5.92 -10.90 -1.25
C ARG A 904 6.16 -12.31 -1.81
N PHE A 905 6.10 -12.49 -3.13
CA PHE A 905 6.32 -13.77 -3.74
C PHE A 905 7.82 -14.00 -3.90
N ALA A 906 8.35 -15.02 -3.23
CA ALA A 906 9.66 -15.57 -3.50
C ALA A 906 9.50 -17.09 -3.61
N GLY A 907 9.21 -17.58 -4.82
CA GLY A 907 9.21 -19.01 -5.11
C GLY A 907 8.98 -19.32 -6.58
N ALA A 908 9.04 -20.60 -6.95
CA ALA A 908 8.80 -21.05 -8.31
C ALA A 908 7.41 -21.70 -8.40
N ASN A 909 6.54 -21.18 -9.26
CA ASN A 909 5.34 -21.89 -9.69
C ASN A 909 5.55 -22.37 -11.13
N SER A 910 5.21 -23.63 -11.42
CA SER A 910 5.17 -24.13 -12.79
C SER A 910 4.12 -23.34 -13.59
N ILE A 911 4.49 -22.90 -14.79
CA ILE A 911 3.57 -22.21 -15.69
C ILE A 911 2.56 -23.22 -16.23
N VAL A 912 1.28 -22.93 -16.07
CA VAL A 912 0.17 -23.74 -16.61
C VAL A 912 -0.33 -23.08 -17.88
N LEU A 913 -0.16 -23.73 -19.03
CA LEU A 913 -0.52 -23.15 -20.35
C LEU A 913 -2.02 -22.87 -20.50
N ALA A 914 -2.87 -23.59 -19.76
CA ALA A 914 -4.31 -23.36 -19.77
C ALA A 914 -4.73 -22.10 -18.99
N ASP A 915 -3.85 -21.53 -18.15
CA ASP A 915 -4.13 -20.32 -17.36
C ASP A 915 -3.90 -19.06 -18.20
N ILE A 916 -4.78 -18.84 -19.18
CA ILE A 916 -4.69 -17.72 -20.13
C ILE A 916 -4.76 -16.38 -19.39
N ALA A 917 -5.64 -16.26 -18.39
CA ALA A 917 -5.81 -15.04 -17.62
C ALA A 917 -4.51 -14.61 -16.93
N ARG A 918 -3.76 -15.58 -16.37
CA ARG A 918 -2.45 -15.32 -15.76
C ARG A 918 -1.36 -15.01 -16.78
N ILE A 919 -1.33 -15.74 -17.90
CA ILE A 919 -0.33 -15.53 -18.96
C ILE A 919 -0.49 -14.14 -19.60
N GLN A 920 -1.72 -13.66 -19.77
CA GLN A 920 -2.00 -12.31 -20.28
C GLN A 920 -1.46 -11.18 -19.39
N ARG A 921 -1.14 -11.45 -18.12
CA ARG A 921 -0.50 -10.48 -17.21
C ARG A 921 1.00 -10.37 -17.38
N GLN A 922 1.61 -11.15 -18.27
CA GLN A 922 3.05 -11.06 -18.54
C GLN A 922 3.46 -9.61 -18.86
N ARG A 923 4.53 -9.14 -18.21
CA ARG A 923 5.09 -7.78 -18.31
C ARG A 923 4.13 -6.65 -17.90
N GLN A 924 2.92 -6.95 -17.42
CA GLN A 924 2.02 -5.94 -16.86
C GLN A 924 2.40 -5.61 -15.41
N TRP A 925 1.81 -4.54 -14.86
CA TRP A 925 2.06 -4.10 -13.48
C TRP A 925 1.84 -5.21 -12.45
N ASP A 926 0.80 -6.01 -12.67
CA ASP A 926 0.39 -7.10 -11.80
C ASP A 926 0.81 -8.47 -12.36
N ASP A 927 1.96 -8.54 -13.02
CA ASP A 927 2.54 -9.80 -13.49
C ASP A 927 2.78 -10.77 -12.32
N LEU A 928 2.02 -11.87 -12.31
CA LEU A 928 2.06 -12.91 -11.29
C LEU A 928 3.05 -14.04 -11.61
N LEU A 929 3.67 -14.04 -12.78
CA LEU A 929 4.64 -15.07 -13.17
C LEU A 929 5.99 -14.86 -12.48
N SER A 930 6.83 -15.88 -12.59
CA SER A 930 8.21 -15.84 -12.14
C SER A 930 9.12 -16.32 -13.25
N TYR A 931 10.27 -15.65 -13.35
CA TYR A 931 11.21 -15.77 -14.45
C TYR A 931 12.59 -16.11 -13.93
N THR A 932 13.38 -16.79 -14.75
CA THR A 932 14.82 -16.84 -14.55
C THR A 932 15.40 -15.44 -14.79
N PRO A 933 16.47 -15.06 -14.06
CA PRO A 933 17.13 -13.78 -14.31
C PRO A 933 17.52 -13.63 -15.77
N GLN A 934 17.12 -12.51 -16.37
CA GLN A 934 17.49 -12.21 -17.75
C GLN A 934 18.98 -11.83 -17.78
N LYS A 935 19.79 -12.62 -18.51
CA LYS A 935 21.26 -12.49 -18.64
C LYS A 935 22.06 -12.67 -17.33
N PRO A 936 22.36 -13.91 -16.94
CA PRO A 936 23.27 -14.21 -15.84
C PRO A 936 24.77 -14.14 -16.22
N ASP A 937 25.10 -13.73 -17.46
CA ASP A 937 26.45 -13.79 -18.05
C ASP A 937 27.37 -12.63 -17.65
N GLY A 938 26.87 -11.65 -16.90
CA GLY A 938 27.63 -10.48 -16.45
C GLY A 938 27.79 -9.38 -17.51
N GLY A 939 27.11 -9.48 -18.66
CA GLY A 939 27.05 -8.41 -19.65
C GLY A 939 26.29 -7.17 -19.14
N LEU A 940 26.44 -6.05 -19.85
CA LEU A 940 25.65 -4.84 -19.57
C LEU A 940 24.16 -5.11 -19.85
N LEU A 941 23.31 -4.78 -18.88
CA LEU A 941 21.85 -4.95 -19.00
C LEU A 941 21.27 -3.97 -20.03
N ALA A 942 20.48 -4.48 -20.97
CA ALA A 942 19.74 -3.73 -21.98
C ALA A 942 18.32 -3.38 -21.49
N ASN A 943 17.66 -2.39 -22.11
CA ASN A 943 16.35 -1.85 -21.66
C ASN A 943 15.23 -2.90 -21.57
N ASP A 944 15.32 -3.94 -22.37
CA ASP A 944 14.45 -5.10 -22.45
C ASP A 944 14.78 -6.20 -21.43
N ASP A 945 15.89 -6.07 -20.68
CA ASP A 945 16.22 -6.92 -19.53
C ASP A 945 15.49 -6.47 -18.28
N LEU A 946 14.25 -6.93 -18.08
CA LEU A 946 13.39 -6.47 -16.98
C LEU A 946 13.65 -7.23 -15.68
N TYR A 947 13.72 -8.56 -15.76
CA TYR A 947 13.72 -9.44 -14.59
C TYR A 947 15.14 -9.72 -14.09
N THR A 948 15.74 -8.75 -13.40
CA THR A 948 17.07 -8.89 -12.79
C THR A 948 17.10 -8.37 -11.36
N ARG A 949 18.08 -8.82 -10.57
CA ARG A 949 18.28 -8.32 -9.20
C ARG A 949 18.64 -6.83 -9.27
N GLY A 950 17.94 -6.00 -8.50
CA GLY A 950 18.15 -4.55 -8.48
C GLY A 950 17.46 -3.74 -9.58
N THR A 951 16.57 -4.34 -10.39
CA THR A 951 15.76 -3.57 -11.36
C THR A 951 14.38 -3.23 -10.80
N ILE A 952 13.98 -1.98 -10.96
CA ILE A 952 12.65 -1.45 -10.64
C ILE A 952 11.94 -1.05 -11.93
N GLY A 953 10.72 -1.55 -12.13
CA GLY A 953 9.81 -1.14 -13.20
C GLY A 953 8.95 0.04 -12.80
N LEU A 954 8.95 1.11 -13.61
CA LEU A 954 8.04 2.25 -13.49
C LEU A 954 6.96 2.17 -14.57
N TYR A 955 5.79 1.70 -14.19
CA TYR A 955 4.63 1.58 -15.06
C TYR A 955 3.91 2.90 -15.16
N LEU A 956 3.88 3.49 -16.36
CA LEU A 956 3.21 4.76 -16.59
C LEU A 956 1.85 4.54 -17.26
N SER A 957 0.79 5.07 -16.65
CA SER A 957 -0.54 5.16 -17.26
C SER A 957 -0.91 6.62 -17.56
N ARG A 958 -1.48 6.83 -18.74
CA ARG A 958 -1.88 8.16 -19.21
C ARG A 958 -3.11 8.62 -18.44
N THR A 959 -3.09 9.88 -18.01
CA THR A 959 -4.24 10.54 -17.38
C THR A 959 -5.20 11.13 -18.40
N ILE A 960 -4.73 11.46 -19.62
CA ILE A 960 -5.51 11.98 -20.76
C ILE A 960 -5.01 11.30 -22.05
N PRO A 961 -5.88 10.83 -22.96
CA PRO A 961 -5.49 9.97 -24.10
C PRO A 961 -4.43 10.53 -25.08
N ASP A 962 -4.31 11.86 -25.24
CA ASP A 962 -3.71 12.49 -26.42
C ASP A 962 -2.49 13.41 -26.20
N SER A 963 -1.53 13.06 -25.34
CA SER A 963 -0.23 13.75 -25.35
C SER A 963 0.90 12.74 -25.23
N PRO A 964 1.73 12.49 -26.27
CA PRO A 964 2.93 11.67 -26.10
C PRO A 964 3.93 12.35 -25.14
N LEU A 965 4.73 11.57 -24.42
CA LEU A 965 5.89 12.09 -23.71
C LEU A 965 6.86 12.72 -24.72
N SER A 966 6.98 14.03 -24.72
CA SER A 966 7.95 14.74 -25.55
C SER A 966 9.38 14.28 -25.22
N ARG A 967 10.26 14.21 -26.22
CA ARG A 967 11.67 13.83 -26.06
C ARG A 967 12.39 14.63 -24.96
N GLU A 968 12.07 15.91 -24.83
CA GLU A 968 12.61 16.81 -23.81
C GLU A 968 12.26 16.37 -22.38
N LYS A 969 10.98 16.03 -22.13
CA LYS A 969 10.53 15.48 -20.83
C LYS A 969 11.23 14.17 -20.46
N VAL A 970 11.52 13.32 -21.45
CA VAL A 970 12.22 12.04 -21.23
C VAL A 970 13.67 12.26 -20.83
N GLU A 971 14.42 13.08 -21.58
CA GLU A 971 15.83 13.35 -21.26
C GLU A 971 15.98 14.04 -19.90
N ARG A 972 15.05 14.93 -19.56
CA ARG A 972 15.02 15.54 -18.23
C ARG A 972 14.71 14.55 -17.12
N LEU A 973 13.70 13.69 -17.32
CA LEU A 973 13.37 12.67 -16.33
C LEU A 973 14.55 11.73 -16.06
N LYS A 974 15.31 11.35 -17.09
CA LYS A 974 16.54 10.54 -16.94
C LYS A 974 17.56 11.23 -16.03
N ALA A 975 17.92 12.48 -16.33
CA ALA A 975 18.89 13.25 -15.55
C ALA A 975 18.48 13.39 -14.08
N VAL A 976 17.18 13.58 -13.82
CA VAL A 976 16.69 13.68 -12.46
C VAL A 976 16.69 12.30 -11.77
N LEU A 977 16.25 11.23 -12.43
CA LEU A 977 16.25 9.88 -11.84
C LEU A 977 17.65 9.41 -11.45
N GLU A 978 18.69 9.73 -12.23
CA GLU A 978 20.08 9.41 -11.90
C GLU A 978 20.52 9.96 -10.53
N ASN A 979 20.01 11.12 -10.12
CA ASN A 979 20.34 11.74 -8.83
C ASN A 979 19.56 11.17 -7.65
N PHE A 980 18.45 10.47 -7.89
CA PHE A 980 17.53 10.00 -6.84
C PHE A 980 17.53 8.47 -6.65
N LEU A 981 18.20 7.73 -7.54
CA LEU A 981 18.32 6.28 -7.47
C LEU A 981 19.51 5.82 -6.63
N PRO A 982 19.37 4.72 -5.85
CA PRO A 982 20.51 4.02 -5.28
C PRO A 982 21.50 3.57 -6.36
N ILE A 983 22.78 3.55 -6.03
CA ILE A 983 23.87 3.21 -6.98
C ILE A 983 23.72 1.81 -7.60
N ASN A 984 23.11 0.90 -6.86
CA ASN A 984 22.92 -0.51 -7.19
C ASN A 984 21.51 -0.82 -7.71
N VAL A 985 20.70 0.21 -7.99
CA VAL A 985 19.34 0.07 -8.51
C VAL A 985 19.24 0.66 -9.91
N ARG A 986 18.67 -0.13 -10.81
CA ARG A 986 18.33 0.28 -12.17
C ARG A 986 16.83 0.51 -12.28
N VAL A 987 16.43 1.52 -13.03
CA VAL A 987 15.03 1.78 -13.34
C VAL A 987 14.74 1.53 -14.82
N VAL A 988 13.63 0.85 -15.10
CA VAL A 988 13.07 0.72 -16.45
C VAL A 988 11.69 1.32 -16.48
N VAL A 989 11.47 2.28 -17.39
CA VAL A 989 10.15 2.88 -17.62
C VAL A 989 9.37 2.00 -18.59
N ILE A 990 8.22 1.53 -18.15
CA ILE A 990 7.32 0.67 -18.92
C ILE A 990 6.05 1.46 -19.20
N LEU A 991 5.74 1.64 -20.48
CA LEU A 991 4.46 2.20 -20.89
C LEU A 991 3.43 1.09 -20.79
N ALA A 992 2.37 1.28 -20.01
CA ALA A 992 1.30 0.30 -19.94
C ALA A 992 0.79 0.01 -21.37
N PRO A 993 0.73 -1.27 -21.80
CA PRO A 993 0.34 -1.61 -23.16
C PRO A 993 -1.08 -1.10 -23.46
N ARG A 994 -1.29 -0.65 -24.70
CA ARG A 994 -2.64 -0.43 -25.23
C ARG A 994 -3.38 -1.76 -25.25
N VAL A 995 -4.71 -1.71 -25.18
CA VAL A 995 -5.53 -2.75 -25.80
C VAL A 995 -5.10 -2.80 -27.26
N ASP A 996 -4.48 -3.91 -27.67
CA ASP A 996 -4.19 -4.13 -29.08
C ASP A 996 -5.53 -4.07 -29.82
N ILE A 997 -5.65 -3.13 -30.74
CA ILE A 997 -6.76 -3.13 -31.69
C ILE A 997 -6.49 -4.35 -32.56
N GLU A 998 -7.22 -5.43 -32.30
CA GLU A 998 -7.31 -6.55 -33.22
C GLU A 998 -7.87 -6.01 -34.54
N TYR A 999 -6.99 -5.85 -35.54
CA TYR A 999 -7.44 -5.62 -36.90
C TYR A 999 -8.06 -6.93 -37.38
N LEU A 1000 -9.38 -7.06 -37.25
CA LEU A 1000 -10.12 -8.07 -38.00
C LEU A 1000 -9.92 -7.75 -39.49
N TYR A 1001 -9.12 -8.56 -40.17
CA TYR A 1001 -9.02 -8.49 -41.62
C TYR A 1001 -10.40 -8.79 -42.21
N PRO A 1002 -10.89 -7.97 -43.16
CA PRO A 1002 -12.06 -8.33 -43.95
C PRO A 1002 -11.82 -9.68 -44.65
N PRO A 1003 -12.83 -10.55 -44.79
CA PRO A 1003 -12.67 -11.83 -45.47
C PRO A 1003 -12.17 -11.61 -46.91
N GLY A 1004 -10.95 -12.09 -47.23
CA GLY A 1004 -10.42 -12.10 -48.61
C GLY A 1004 -9.13 -11.31 -48.86
N GLU A 1005 -8.50 -10.70 -47.85
CA GLU A 1005 -7.14 -10.17 -47.97
C GLU A 1005 -6.12 -11.30 -47.74
N ASP A 1006 -5.29 -11.58 -48.75
CA ASP A 1006 -4.20 -12.56 -48.69
C ASP A 1006 -3.00 -11.94 -47.99
N ILE A 1007 -2.55 -12.55 -46.89
CA ILE A 1007 -1.38 -12.09 -46.14
C ILE A 1007 -0.12 -12.58 -46.86
N GLU A 1008 0.64 -11.68 -47.51
CA GLU A 1008 2.02 -11.97 -47.90
C GLU A 1008 2.92 -11.87 -46.66
N GLU A 1009 3.01 -12.95 -45.87
CA GLU A 1009 3.98 -13.03 -44.78
C GLU A 1009 5.40 -13.23 -45.33
N ARG A 1010 6.29 -12.28 -45.05
CA ARG A 1010 7.74 -12.46 -45.18
C ARG A 1010 8.33 -12.61 -43.78
N TYR A 1011 8.51 -13.86 -43.34
CA TYR A 1011 9.30 -14.16 -42.15
C TYR A 1011 10.80 -14.07 -42.51
N GLN A 1012 11.56 -13.36 -41.70
CA GLN A 1012 13.03 -13.43 -41.72
C GLN A 1012 13.45 -13.95 -40.35
N ASP A 1013 13.62 -15.25 -40.26
CA ASP A 1013 14.14 -15.89 -39.05
C ASP A 1013 15.61 -15.50 -38.84
N GLN A 1014 15.88 -14.72 -37.80
CA GLN A 1014 17.22 -14.57 -37.23
C GLN A 1014 17.38 -15.60 -36.11
N TYR A 1015 17.81 -16.82 -36.44
CA TYR A 1015 18.32 -17.79 -35.46
C TYR A 1015 19.85 -17.75 -35.43
N PRO A 1016 20.50 -17.33 -34.34
CA PRO A 1016 21.94 -17.48 -34.19
C PRO A 1016 22.30 -18.59 -33.19
N PHE A 1017 21.64 -19.76 -33.17
CA PHE A 1017 22.13 -20.94 -32.44
C PHE A 1017 21.70 -22.25 -33.13
N VAL A 1018 22.65 -22.94 -33.76
CA VAL A 1018 22.50 -24.33 -34.24
C VAL A 1018 23.50 -25.18 -33.45
N ASP A 1019 23.01 -25.96 -32.48
CA ASP A 1019 23.79 -27.00 -31.80
C ASP A 1019 23.78 -28.29 -32.62
N TYR A 1020 24.95 -28.90 -32.83
CA TYR A 1020 25.08 -30.23 -33.44
C TYR A 1020 25.02 -31.32 -32.35
N TYR A 1021 24.14 -32.31 -32.53
CA TYR A 1021 23.97 -33.45 -31.62
C TYR A 1021 24.98 -34.57 -31.92
N SER A 1022 25.82 -34.94 -30.94
CA SER A 1022 26.87 -35.97 -31.08
C SER A 1022 26.49 -37.37 -30.53
N GLY A 1023 25.21 -37.62 -30.24
CA GLY A 1023 24.71 -38.90 -29.69
C GLY A 1023 24.63 -38.94 -28.16
N LEU A 1024 24.00 -39.99 -27.61
CA LEU A 1024 23.77 -40.20 -26.17
C LEU A 1024 24.81 -41.16 -25.58
N THR A 1025 25.61 -40.68 -24.63
CA THR A 1025 26.30 -41.51 -23.64
C THR A 1025 26.19 -40.82 -22.29
N ASP A 1026 25.58 -41.50 -21.32
CA ASP A 1026 25.64 -41.15 -19.91
C ASP A 1026 25.96 -42.43 -19.13
N ALA A 1027 27.02 -42.39 -18.32
CA ALA A 1027 27.47 -43.51 -17.50
C ALA A 1027 27.67 -43.01 -16.06
N THR A 1028 27.08 -43.72 -15.10
CA THR A 1028 27.30 -43.49 -13.67
C THR A 1028 27.32 -44.84 -12.98
N ASP A 1029 28.36 -45.07 -12.19
CA ASP A 1029 28.51 -46.22 -11.30
C ASP A 1029 28.26 -45.74 -9.86
N LEU A 1030 27.17 -46.20 -9.23
CA LEU A 1030 26.90 -45.95 -7.82
C LEU A 1030 26.27 -47.22 -7.20
N ASP A 1031 27.00 -47.87 -6.30
CA ASP A 1031 26.60 -49.13 -5.67
C ASP A 1031 26.17 -48.86 -4.20
N LEU A 1032 24.88 -48.57 -3.99
CA LEU A 1032 24.27 -48.37 -2.67
C LEU A 1032 23.00 -49.23 -2.51
N PRO A 1033 22.88 -50.04 -1.43
CA PRO A 1033 21.66 -50.81 -1.16
C PRO A 1033 20.45 -49.90 -0.84
N ASP A 1034 19.25 -50.31 -1.26
CA ASP A 1034 17.93 -49.69 -0.98
C ASP A 1034 17.58 -48.40 -1.74
N TRP A 1035 18.36 -48.01 -2.75
CA TRP A 1035 18.03 -46.88 -3.65
C TRP A 1035 17.65 -47.38 -5.05
N VAL A 1036 16.57 -46.82 -5.62
CA VAL A 1036 16.23 -47.02 -7.04
C VAL A 1036 16.65 -45.78 -7.80
N LEU A 1037 17.62 -45.93 -8.72
CA LEU A 1037 17.95 -44.88 -9.67
C LEU A 1037 16.88 -44.82 -10.76
N LEU A 1038 16.23 -43.66 -10.90
CA LEU A 1038 15.44 -43.34 -12.07
C LEU A 1038 16.38 -42.79 -13.15
N LEU A 1039 16.86 -43.69 -14.02
CA LEU A 1039 17.54 -43.31 -15.25
C LEU A 1039 16.46 -42.96 -16.27
N SER A 1040 16.31 -41.67 -16.59
CA SER A 1040 15.23 -41.13 -17.42
C SER A 1040 15.23 -41.59 -18.89
N ASN A 1041 16.17 -42.46 -19.29
CA ASN A 1041 16.52 -42.68 -20.70
C ASN A 1041 16.64 -44.17 -21.10
N SER A 1042 16.06 -45.13 -20.38
CA SER A 1042 16.03 -46.53 -20.85
C SER A 1042 14.88 -46.76 -21.82
N ILE A 1043 15.23 -47.21 -23.03
CA ILE A 1043 14.34 -47.37 -24.20
C ILE A 1043 13.19 -48.37 -23.97
N ASP A 1044 13.33 -49.22 -22.95
CA ASP A 1044 12.37 -50.27 -22.64
C ASP A 1044 11.17 -49.77 -21.81
N GLN A 1045 11.13 -48.50 -21.41
CA GLN A 1045 10.10 -47.95 -20.52
C GLN A 1045 9.29 -46.77 -21.09
N VAL A 1046 9.25 -46.59 -22.41
CA VAL A 1046 8.42 -45.53 -23.03
C VAL A 1046 7.22 -46.13 -23.78
N SER A 1047 6.03 -45.68 -23.42
CA SER A 1047 4.72 -46.18 -23.87
C SER A 1047 4.23 -45.58 -25.20
N ALA A 1048 5.12 -45.04 -26.03
CA ALA A 1048 4.75 -44.40 -27.30
C ALA A 1048 5.75 -44.75 -28.41
N ASP A 1049 5.24 -45.17 -29.56
CA ASP A 1049 6.01 -45.64 -30.71
C ASP A 1049 6.50 -44.44 -31.55
N PRO A 1050 7.83 -44.24 -31.70
CA PRO A 1050 8.39 -43.12 -32.44
C PRO A 1050 8.19 -43.21 -33.97
N THR A 1051 7.64 -44.30 -34.49
CA THR A 1051 7.30 -44.44 -35.92
C THR A 1051 5.90 -43.94 -36.27
N ASP A 1052 5.07 -43.62 -35.27
CA ASP A 1052 3.72 -43.06 -35.45
C ASP A 1052 3.65 -41.59 -34.99
N LEU A 1053 3.74 -40.67 -35.97
CA LEU A 1053 3.71 -39.21 -35.78
C LEU A 1053 2.37 -38.66 -35.28
N THR A 1054 1.32 -39.48 -35.18
CA THR A 1054 0.03 -39.04 -34.61
C THR A 1054 0.04 -39.01 -33.07
N THR A 1055 1.05 -39.62 -32.45
CA THR A 1055 1.22 -39.67 -30.98
C THR A 1055 2.06 -38.51 -30.41
N LEU A 1056 2.56 -37.61 -31.28
CA LEU A 1056 3.55 -36.56 -30.96
C LEU A 1056 3.02 -35.11 -31.07
N ARG A 1057 1.71 -34.88 -31.09
CA ARG A 1057 1.20 -33.50 -31.04
C ARG A 1057 1.28 -32.93 -29.61
N ASP A 1058 1.90 -31.76 -29.50
CA ASP A 1058 1.79 -30.76 -28.41
C ASP A 1058 2.82 -30.70 -27.26
N ARG A 1059 4.10 -31.10 -27.38
CA ARG A 1059 5.08 -30.82 -26.28
C ARG A 1059 6.47 -30.34 -26.73
N THR A 1060 6.85 -29.19 -26.16
CA THR A 1060 7.96 -28.29 -26.51
C THR A 1060 9.26 -28.57 -25.76
N HIS A 1061 10.37 -28.28 -26.44
CA HIS A 1061 11.79 -28.47 -26.08
C HIS A 1061 12.45 -27.13 -25.68
N PHE A 1062 13.53 -27.13 -24.86
CA PHE A 1062 14.66 -26.18 -24.96
C PHE A 1062 15.97 -26.72 -24.31
N PRO A 1063 17.19 -26.35 -24.80
CA PRO A 1063 18.50 -26.97 -24.48
C PRO A 1063 19.44 -26.08 -23.60
N PRO A 1064 20.62 -26.58 -23.15
CA PRO A 1064 21.68 -25.74 -22.56
C PRO A 1064 23.06 -25.76 -23.28
N TYR A 1065 23.82 -24.69 -22.99
CA TYR A 1065 25.00 -24.09 -23.64
C TYR A 1065 26.37 -24.60 -23.12
N LEU A 1066 27.44 -24.53 -23.94
CA LEU A 1066 28.87 -24.77 -23.61
C LEU A 1066 29.67 -23.46 -23.34
N PRO A 1067 30.59 -23.42 -22.36
CA PRO A 1067 31.91 -22.77 -22.56
C PRO A 1067 33.04 -23.38 -21.66
N PRO A 1068 34.31 -22.89 -21.62
CA PRO A 1068 35.11 -21.98 -22.47
C PRO A 1068 36.49 -22.54 -22.90
N ASN A 1069 37.19 -21.89 -23.85
CA ASN A 1069 38.61 -22.13 -24.14
C ASN A 1069 39.53 -21.56 -23.04
N ASN A 1070 40.68 -22.21 -22.77
CA ASN A 1070 41.84 -21.62 -22.08
C ASN A 1070 43.15 -21.90 -22.88
N GLU A 1071 43.87 -20.81 -23.13
CA GLU A 1071 45.23 -20.56 -23.72
C GLU A 1071 46.42 -21.27 -23.00
N PRO A 1072 47.72 -21.21 -23.42
CA PRO A 1072 48.43 -20.18 -24.24
C PRO A 1072 49.50 -20.65 -25.28
N ASP A 1073 50.09 -19.65 -25.95
CA ASP A 1073 51.19 -19.65 -26.93
C ASP A 1073 52.50 -20.38 -26.52
N ASP A 1074 53.27 -20.79 -27.53
CA ASP A 1074 54.74 -20.95 -27.45
C ASP A 1074 55.39 -19.55 -27.36
N SER A 1075 56.24 -19.35 -26.35
CA SER A 1075 57.12 -18.21 -26.01
C SER A 1075 56.54 -16.95 -25.36
#